data_AF-A0A956II33-F1
#
_entry.id   AF-A0A956II33-F1
#
_cell.length_a   1.000
_cell.length_b   1.000
_cell.length_c   1.000
_cell.angle_alpha   90.00
_cell.angle_beta   90.00
_cell.angle_gamma   90.00
#
_symmetry.space_group_name_H-M   'P 1'
#
loop_
_entity.id
_entity.type
_entity.pdbx_description
1 polymer ?
#
loop_
_entity_poly.entity_id
_entity_poly.type
_entity_poly.pdbx_seq_one_letter_code
_entity_poly.pdbx_strand_id
1 'polypeptide(L)'
;AEAELTTDAMMEFAGVDQLGGTAALNYASPLRGNINPTLRRQLHQIRENALAARGACMLDADTFAPSPTAMIGLTRILQEKFGKFNPGDDRAAQNARAERMRHYLAERMHYAVIIHEMGHTFGYRHNFVSSSSAFNYRPQYWQLRTRNGQVTQACTDLAMGQDAEDCIGPRYYDAITENETDNLIGMFSHSSVMDYAGDYTQDLLGLGAYDFAAAKMFYGDTATMFADEDMKYTQQVPKGQALTEGLLDNFGGIIGYNYDAPRPSLQVQGAFEPIHYTQLHNEYQLINSCGPVDVTEAGEADGTMTYESATFKPSYWDEETMGKWHPVVDGLIVKVDGQYSRCFQRRVANRSWESLRFPNVDGFYRGGPAISPADDLTRYPYAFATDRWADLGNLSVYRHDIGADPYELFNFFITEQEVMHIFNDYRRNRQQFSVRGAANRILTRYNEKMRDAAKGMTLIYNNIKQVALDGGDDPDQLWKLYVDVFGWTDNMTASTLAFDHFARQMQRPQAGPHRTNPTDSVLEFDDFQAPNVLIPNGVQGFWQDVGIGGKPVENALAEDKGEYNAEFTVNAGSYYDKNYTTMLLTESVDNFISDSLDDFTDPRYRAVSIADLFPDGYRRWLSNNLTDDRQIKGARMVGLNAISPDVRADLFPNYPLRFTSWTGDQPSVCFPNSGTSICSTYDSNGQLIDPLLPAATIAIDPQIGWEQQKFLIAWTLVYLPENQKEVWLDMMNIWNVGEDSDPGFTNRIELHIPNGDVYVARTYGTEEICFETCKTVQRGIGARILEYANQLLAQGYANTPVVTPGATWYEPTYSNGAPVVTNAGAAEHLADFISVPNFMRHAMRDFHMASPSQKGIY
;
A
#
# COMPACT_ATOMS: atom_id res chain seq x y z
N ALA A 1 8.33 -28.12 12.38
CA ALA A 1 7.91 -26.82 11.82
C ALA A 1 8.06 -26.73 10.29
N GLU A 2 9.27 -26.71 9.73
CA GLU A 2 9.47 -26.37 8.29
C GLU A 2 8.75 -27.28 7.29
N ALA A 3 8.72 -28.60 7.53
CA ALA A 3 8.00 -29.53 6.66
C ALA A 3 6.49 -29.22 6.57
N GLU A 4 5.90 -28.73 7.66
CA GLU A 4 4.47 -28.36 7.71
C GLU A 4 4.17 -27.03 6.99
N LEU A 5 5.21 -26.22 6.74
CA LEU A 5 5.14 -24.99 5.93
C LEU A 5 5.32 -25.29 4.43
N THR A 6 5.74 -26.50 4.06
CA THR A 6 5.91 -26.91 2.66
C THR A 6 4.63 -27.60 2.17
N THR A 7 3.58 -26.80 2.02
CA THR A 7 2.22 -27.25 1.65
C THR A 7 2.10 -27.51 0.15
N ASP A 8 1.04 -28.19 -0.28
CA ASP A 8 0.76 -28.39 -1.71
C ASP A 8 0.65 -27.06 -2.46
N ALA A 9 0.02 -26.05 -1.85
CA ALA A 9 -0.05 -24.70 -2.39
C ALA A 9 1.34 -24.03 -2.50
N MET A 10 2.26 -24.27 -1.56
CA MET A 10 3.64 -23.79 -1.68
C MET A 10 4.46 -24.56 -2.73
N MET A 11 4.18 -25.85 -2.93
CA MET A 11 4.77 -26.64 -4.01
C MET A 11 4.31 -26.15 -5.39
N GLU A 12 3.02 -25.86 -5.56
CA GLU A 12 2.47 -25.24 -6.79
C GLU A 12 3.08 -23.86 -7.02
N PHE A 13 3.18 -23.03 -5.97
CA PHE A 13 3.82 -21.72 -6.04
C PHE A 13 5.31 -21.80 -6.42
N ALA A 14 6.02 -22.83 -5.97
CA ALA A 14 7.39 -23.08 -6.39
C ALA A 14 7.49 -23.64 -7.83
N GLY A 15 6.39 -24.16 -8.38
CA GLY A 15 6.33 -24.84 -9.67
C GLY A 15 6.99 -26.22 -9.63
N VAL A 16 6.89 -26.91 -8.49
CA VAL A 16 7.50 -28.23 -8.25
C VAL A 16 6.47 -29.26 -7.78
N ASP A 17 5.18 -28.93 -7.84
CA ASP A 17 4.05 -29.82 -7.54
C ASP A 17 4.07 -31.11 -8.36
N GLN A 18 4.60 -31.06 -9.58
CA GLN A 18 4.80 -32.22 -10.46
C GLN A 18 6.14 -32.95 -10.23
N LEU A 19 7.00 -32.44 -9.34
CA LEU A 19 8.31 -33.02 -9.04
C LEU A 19 8.25 -33.82 -7.73
N GLY A 20 8.68 -35.09 -7.78
CA GLY A 20 8.79 -35.92 -6.59
C GLY A 20 10.12 -35.75 -5.84
N GLY A 21 10.10 -36.03 -4.53
CA GLY A 21 11.29 -36.25 -3.72
C GLY A 21 11.84 -35.03 -2.97
N THR A 22 12.96 -35.23 -2.27
CA THR A 22 13.53 -34.25 -1.33
C THR A 22 13.97 -32.94 -1.99
N ALA A 23 14.32 -32.98 -3.28
CA ALA A 23 14.70 -31.78 -4.02
C ALA A 23 13.52 -30.81 -4.23
N ALA A 24 12.33 -31.33 -4.50
CA ALA A 24 11.11 -30.52 -4.64
C ALA A 24 10.75 -29.83 -3.31
N LEU A 25 10.79 -30.59 -2.21
CA LEU A 25 10.57 -30.05 -0.86
C LEU A 25 11.58 -28.96 -0.49
N ASN A 26 12.86 -29.14 -0.82
CA ASN A 26 13.86 -28.09 -0.57
C ASN A 26 13.62 -26.83 -1.40
N TYR A 27 13.13 -26.97 -2.65
CA TYR A 27 12.88 -25.83 -3.54
C TYR A 27 11.61 -25.07 -3.17
N ALA A 28 10.59 -25.79 -2.70
CA ALA A 28 9.32 -25.26 -2.19
C ALA A 28 9.36 -24.87 -0.71
N SER A 29 10.49 -25.06 -0.02
CA SER A 29 10.61 -24.57 1.35
C SER A 29 10.57 -23.03 1.36
N PRO A 30 9.68 -22.42 2.15
CA PRO A 30 9.64 -20.98 2.34
C PRO A 30 10.84 -20.43 3.12
N LEU A 31 11.61 -21.30 3.81
CA LEU A 31 12.81 -20.91 4.58
C LEU A 31 14.11 -21.05 3.80
N ARG A 32 14.25 -22.11 2.99
CA ARG A 32 15.53 -22.50 2.34
C ARG A 32 15.50 -22.46 0.81
N GLY A 33 14.31 -22.42 0.21
CA GLY A 33 14.09 -22.64 -1.21
C GLY A 33 14.02 -21.37 -2.05
N ASN A 34 13.72 -21.54 -3.33
CA ASN A 34 13.55 -20.46 -4.31
C ASN A 34 12.26 -19.66 -4.11
N ILE A 35 11.46 -19.98 -3.10
CA ILE A 35 10.28 -19.21 -2.71
C ILE A 35 10.53 -18.30 -1.50
N ASN A 36 11.72 -18.34 -0.88
CA ASN A 36 12.13 -17.39 0.15
C ASN A 36 12.07 -15.94 -0.38
N PRO A 37 11.24 -15.06 0.20
CA PRO A 37 11.04 -13.71 -0.34
C PRO A 37 12.33 -12.87 -0.42
N THR A 38 13.16 -12.92 0.62
CA THR A 38 14.42 -12.15 0.70
C THR A 38 15.40 -12.53 -0.41
N LEU A 39 15.66 -13.83 -0.60
CA LEU A 39 16.57 -14.32 -1.63
C LEU A 39 16.10 -13.89 -3.02
N ARG A 40 14.81 -13.97 -3.28
CA ARG A 40 14.23 -13.62 -4.58
C ARG A 40 14.34 -12.15 -4.89
N ARG A 41 14.05 -11.30 -3.91
CA ARG A 41 14.21 -9.85 -4.04
C ARG A 41 15.65 -9.48 -4.36
N GLN A 42 16.63 -10.09 -3.67
CA GLN A 42 18.05 -9.87 -3.96
C GLN A 42 18.42 -10.31 -5.38
N LEU A 43 17.96 -11.48 -5.82
CA LEU A 43 18.19 -11.95 -7.19
C LEU A 43 17.57 -11.01 -8.24
N HIS A 44 16.38 -10.50 -7.97
CA HIS A 44 15.72 -9.51 -8.82
C HIS A 44 16.54 -8.21 -8.88
N GLN A 45 16.93 -7.66 -7.75
CA GLN A 45 17.73 -6.43 -7.70
C GLN A 45 19.10 -6.59 -8.40
N ILE A 46 19.76 -7.74 -8.24
CA ILE A 46 21.01 -8.06 -8.95
C ILE A 46 20.77 -8.09 -10.47
N ARG A 47 19.68 -8.73 -10.92
CA ARG A 47 19.28 -8.76 -12.34
C ARG A 47 19.07 -7.35 -12.87
N GLU A 48 18.25 -6.54 -12.19
CA GLU A 48 17.91 -5.18 -12.62
C GLU A 48 19.15 -4.26 -12.65
N ASN A 49 19.99 -4.32 -11.61
CA ASN A 49 21.26 -3.58 -11.59
C ASN A 49 22.21 -4.00 -12.73
N ALA A 50 22.23 -5.29 -13.09
CA ALA A 50 23.04 -5.79 -14.19
C ALA A 50 22.49 -5.37 -15.57
N LEU A 51 21.17 -5.28 -15.73
CA LEU A 51 20.50 -4.76 -16.92
C LEU A 51 20.78 -3.26 -17.08
N ALA A 52 20.57 -2.47 -16.02
CA ALA A 52 20.85 -1.04 -15.99
C ALA A 52 22.32 -0.73 -16.30
N ALA A 53 23.27 -1.51 -15.78
CA ALA A 53 24.70 -1.35 -16.08
C ALA A 53 25.05 -1.56 -17.56
N ARG A 54 24.19 -2.23 -18.32
CA ARG A 54 24.32 -2.46 -19.76
C ARG A 54 23.46 -1.51 -20.61
N GLY A 55 22.74 -0.57 -19.98
CA GLY A 55 21.77 0.28 -20.65
C GLY A 55 20.63 -0.52 -21.28
N ALA A 56 20.30 -1.69 -20.72
CA ALA A 56 19.20 -2.53 -21.19
C ALA A 56 18.02 -2.39 -20.22
N CYS A 57 16.84 -2.11 -20.77
CA CYS A 57 15.58 -2.24 -20.06
C CYS A 57 14.85 -3.49 -20.59
N MET A 58 14.35 -4.32 -19.68
CA MET A 58 13.42 -5.39 -20.02
C MET A 58 12.09 -5.08 -19.34
N LEU A 59 11.19 -4.45 -20.09
CA LEU A 59 9.78 -4.42 -19.71
C LEU A 59 9.22 -5.83 -19.92
N ASP A 60 9.20 -6.64 -18.87
CA ASP A 60 8.54 -7.94 -18.91
C ASP A 60 7.02 -7.69 -18.94
N ALA A 61 6.28 -8.39 -19.80
CA ALA A 61 4.83 -8.33 -19.83
C ALA A 61 4.21 -8.73 -18.46
N ASP A 62 4.94 -9.53 -17.68
CA ASP A 62 4.56 -9.89 -16.31
C ASP A 62 4.97 -8.85 -15.25
N THR A 63 5.73 -7.83 -15.62
CA THR A 63 6.05 -6.63 -14.80
C THR A 63 5.29 -5.39 -15.24
N PHE A 64 4.45 -5.51 -16.27
CA PHE A 64 3.47 -4.50 -16.65
C PHE A 64 2.34 -4.52 -15.62
N ALA A 65 2.36 -3.57 -14.68
CA ALA A 65 1.32 -3.35 -13.69
C ALA A 65 0.89 -1.89 -13.86
N PRO A 66 -0.18 -1.66 -14.63
CA PRO A 66 -0.45 -0.35 -15.16
C PRO A 66 -1.79 0.21 -14.66
N SER A 67 -1.72 1.41 -14.07
CA SER A 67 -2.87 1.91 -13.34
C SER A 67 -4.05 2.31 -14.20
N PRO A 68 -5.28 1.87 -13.84
CA PRO A 68 -6.50 2.33 -14.45
C PRO A 68 -7.03 3.61 -13.83
N THR A 69 -6.28 4.30 -12.96
CA THR A 69 -6.72 5.54 -12.31
C THR A 69 -7.21 6.58 -13.32
N ALA A 70 -6.50 6.77 -14.44
CA ALA A 70 -6.93 7.65 -15.51
C ALA A 70 -7.81 6.98 -16.58
N MET A 71 -8.12 5.67 -16.48
CA MET A 71 -8.81 4.93 -17.53
C MET A 71 -10.25 5.37 -17.75
N ILE A 72 -10.94 5.88 -16.73
CA ILE A 72 -12.30 6.42 -16.88
C ILE A 72 -12.27 7.63 -17.82
N GLY A 73 -11.41 8.62 -17.52
CA GLY A 73 -11.20 9.79 -18.38
C GLY A 73 -10.67 9.39 -19.76
N LEU A 74 -9.69 8.47 -19.83
CA LEU A 74 -9.13 8.02 -21.09
C LEU A 74 -10.18 7.32 -21.96
N THR A 75 -11.07 6.54 -21.35
CA THR A 75 -12.19 5.89 -22.07
C THR A 75 -13.13 6.92 -22.67
N ARG A 76 -13.46 8.00 -21.94
CA ARG A 76 -14.28 9.12 -22.46
C ARG A 76 -13.59 9.76 -23.67
N ILE A 77 -12.32 10.13 -23.53
CA ILE A 77 -11.50 10.71 -24.61
C ILE A 77 -11.42 9.77 -25.82
N LEU A 78 -11.18 8.48 -25.64
CA LEU A 78 -11.12 7.52 -26.74
C LEU A 78 -12.47 7.38 -27.46
N GLN A 79 -13.59 7.46 -26.74
CA GLN A 79 -14.92 7.49 -27.35
C GLN A 79 -15.16 8.78 -28.15
N GLU A 80 -14.70 9.92 -27.65
CA GLU A 80 -14.76 11.19 -28.38
C GLU A 80 -13.91 11.14 -29.67
N LYS A 81 -12.76 10.46 -29.64
CA LYS A 81 -11.86 10.31 -30.78
C LYS A 81 -12.33 9.30 -31.84
N PHE A 82 -12.90 8.17 -31.41
CA PHE A 82 -13.13 7.00 -32.28
C PHE A 82 -14.59 6.51 -32.34
N GLY A 83 -15.49 7.16 -31.59
CA GLY A 83 -16.91 6.84 -31.49
C GLY A 83 -17.27 6.08 -30.22
N LYS A 84 -18.50 6.26 -29.73
CA LYS A 84 -18.98 5.60 -28.51
C LYS A 84 -19.13 4.09 -28.70
N PHE A 85 -18.90 3.34 -27.63
CA PHE A 85 -19.20 1.91 -27.63
C PHE A 85 -20.72 1.71 -27.68
N ASN A 86 -21.20 0.93 -28.64
CA ASN A 86 -22.59 0.53 -28.75
C ASN A 86 -22.68 -1.01 -28.77
N PRO A 87 -23.32 -1.64 -27.77
CA PRO A 87 -23.46 -3.10 -27.73
C PRO A 87 -24.38 -3.64 -28.84
N GLY A 88 -25.21 -2.79 -29.46
CA GLY A 88 -26.06 -3.15 -30.59
C GLY A 88 -25.35 -3.21 -31.95
N ASP A 89 -24.11 -2.70 -32.05
CA ASP A 89 -23.30 -2.80 -33.27
C ASP A 89 -22.93 -4.26 -33.55
N ASP A 90 -22.72 -4.63 -34.81
CA ASP A 90 -22.16 -5.95 -35.11
C ASP A 90 -20.70 -6.08 -34.59
N ARG A 91 -20.25 -7.32 -34.38
CA ARG A 91 -18.91 -7.58 -33.83
C ARG A 91 -17.78 -7.04 -34.72
N ALA A 92 -17.99 -6.94 -36.03
CA ALA A 92 -16.97 -6.45 -36.95
C ALA A 92 -16.76 -4.94 -36.77
N ALA A 93 -17.84 -4.16 -36.62
CA ALA A 93 -17.79 -2.74 -36.31
C ALA A 93 -17.18 -2.47 -34.94
N GLN A 94 -17.56 -3.24 -33.91
CA GLN A 94 -16.96 -3.15 -32.58
C GLN A 94 -15.45 -3.42 -32.61
N ASN A 95 -15.02 -4.48 -33.30
CA ASN A 95 -13.61 -4.84 -33.44
C ASN A 95 -12.83 -3.80 -34.25
N ALA A 96 -13.39 -3.28 -35.35
CA ALA A 96 -12.73 -2.26 -36.15
C ALA A 96 -12.48 -0.97 -35.35
N ARG A 97 -13.45 -0.55 -34.53
CA ARG A 97 -13.29 0.59 -33.61
C ARG A 97 -12.21 0.31 -32.56
N ALA A 98 -12.26 -0.86 -31.91
CA ALA A 98 -11.28 -1.25 -30.90
C ALA A 98 -9.86 -1.33 -31.47
N GLU A 99 -9.70 -1.82 -32.70
CA GLU A 99 -8.41 -1.94 -33.36
C GLU A 99 -7.79 -0.57 -33.69
N ARG A 100 -8.60 0.41 -34.11
CA ARG A 100 -8.12 1.80 -34.28
C ARG A 100 -7.66 2.41 -32.95
N MET A 101 -8.43 2.24 -31.87
CA MET A 101 -8.03 2.69 -30.53
C MET A 101 -6.72 2.03 -30.10
N ARG A 102 -6.60 0.70 -30.29
CA ARG A 102 -5.39 -0.07 -29.97
C ARG A 102 -4.18 0.44 -30.75
N HIS A 103 -4.32 0.69 -32.05
CA HIS A 103 -3.24 1.22 -32.89
C HIS A 103 -2.77 2.60 -32.42
N TYR A 104 -3.70 3.52 -32.17
CA TYR A 104 -3.37 4.85 -31.66
C TYR A 104 -2.63 4.78 -30.32
N LEU A 105 -3.15 4.03 -29.35
CA LEU A 105 -2.52 3.88 -28.03
C LEU A 105 -1.13 3.24 -28.16
N ALA A 106 -1.00 2.18 -28.96
CA ALA A 106 0.27 1.51 -29.17
C ALA A 106 1.31 2.44 -29.81
N GLU A 107 0.93 3.29 -30.76
CA GLU A 107 1.83 4.27 -31.36
C GLU A 107 2.33 5.29 -30.31
N ARG A 108 1.43 5.83 -29.49
CA ARG A 108 1.79 6.80 -28.43
C ARG A 108 2.70 6.19 -27.37
N MET A 109 2.35 5.02 -26.88
CA MET A 109 3.16 4.29 -25.90
C MET A 109 4.52 3.89 -26.47
N HIS A 110 4.57 3.39 -27.71
CA HIS A 110 5.84 3.08 -28.37
C HIS A 110 6.70 4.33 -28.56
N TYR A 111 6.12 5.49 -28.87
CA TYR A 111 6.87 6.73 -28.96
C TYR A 111 7.55 7.08 -27.63
N ALA A 112 6.84 7.00 -26.50
CA ALA A 112 7.40 7.24 -25.18
C ALA A 112 8.53 6.25 -24.86
N VAL A 113 8.31 4.95 -25.09
CA VAL A 113 9.33 3.90 -24.89
C VAL A 113 10.55 4.12 -25.79
N ILE A 114 10.37 4.43 -27.08
CA ILE A 114 11.49 4.70 -27.98
C ILE A 114 12.33 5.88 -27.46
N ILE A 115 11.68 6.93 -26.98
CA ILE A 115 12.39 8.08 -26.40
C ILE A 115 13.10 7.71 -25.11
N HIS A 116 12.49 6.89 -24.25
CA HIS A 116 13.13 6.34 -23.05
C HIS A 116 14.43 5.60 -23.41
N GLU A 117 14.36 4.66 -24.36
CA GLU A 117 15.53 3.89 -24.82
C GLU A 117 16.58 4.78 -25.50
N MET A 118 16.14 5.79 -26.27
CA MET A 118 17.04 6.81 -26.81
C MET A 118 17.72 7.58 -25.68
N GLY A 119 17.02 7.88 -24.58
CA GLY A 119 17.58 8.53 -23.39
C GLY A 119 18.83 7.83 -22.87
N HIS A 120 18.83 6.49 -22.80
CA HIS A 120 20.03 5.72 -22.44
C HIS A 120 21.21 5.95 -23.40
N THR A 121 20.94 6.16 -24.70
CA THR A 121 21.98 6.52 -25.68
C THR A 121 22.56 7.91 -25.41
N PHE A 122 21.77 8.83 -24.86
CA PHE A 122 22.21 10.16 -24.44
C PHE A 122 22.85 10.18 -23.03
N GLY A 123 23.04 9.01 -22.42
CA GLY A 123 23.66 8.86 -21.09
C GLY A 123 22.69 8.98 -19.93
N TYR A 124 21.37 8.96 -20.19
CA TYR A 124 20.38 9.05 -19.13
C TYR A 124 20.30 7.72 -18.38
N ARG A 125 20.10 7.82 -17.08
CA ARG A 125 19.67 6.70 -16.26
C ARG A 125 18.19 6.83 -15.95
N HIS A 126 17.59 5.77 -15.45
CA HIS A 126 16.25 5.86 -14.90
C HIS A 126 16.15 6.96 -13.83
N ASN A 127 15.02 7.66 -13.79
CA ASN A 127 14.74 8.68 -12.79
C ASN A 127 13.40 8.38 -12.11
N PHE A 128 13.43 7.53 -11.08
CA PHE A 128 12.24 7.05 -10.37
C PHE A 128 11.66 8.05 -9.37
N VAL A 129 12.29 9.22 -9.21
CA VAL A 129 11.79 10.31 -8.35
C VAL A 129 10.83 11.22 -9.12
N SER A 130 10.66 10.97 -10.41
CA SER A 130 9.86 11.80 -11.28
C SER A 130 8.41 11.87 -10.83
N SER A 131 7.88 10.72 -10.44
CA SER A 131 6.52 10.45 -9.97
C SER A 131 6.24 10.90 -8.52
N SER A 132 7.27 11.27 -7.75
CA SER A 132 7.12 11.78 -6.36
C SER A 132 7.47 13.26 -6.21
N SER A 133 8.21 13.84 -7.15
CA SER A 133 8.66 15.24 -7.06
C SER A 133 7.58 16.21 -7.58
N ALA A 134 6.58 16.48 -6.74
CA ALA A 134 5.47 17.39 -7.06
C ALA A 134 5.90 18.78 -7.54
N PHE A 135 7.00 19.31 -6.99
CA PHE A 135 7.59 20.58 -7.44
C PHE A 135 7.94 20.58 -8.93
N ASN A 136 8.34 19.42 -9.47
CA ASN A 136 8.80 19.23 -10.84
C ASN A 136 7.70 18.69 -11.79
N TYR A 137 6.48 18.48 -11.31
CA TYR A 137 5.36 18.03 -12.15
C TYR A 137 5.08 18.98 -13.32
N ARG A 138 4.41 18.45 -14.35
CA ARG A 138 4.06 19.25 -15.53
C ARG A 138 3.06 20.35 -15.15
N PRO A 139 3.11 21.51 -15.80
CA PRO A 139 2.27 22.66 -15.43
C PRO A 139 0.77 22.39 -15.58
N GLN A 140 0.35 21.41 -16.39
CA GLN A 140 -1.03 20.95 -16.50
C GLN A 140 -1.56 20.36 -15.19
N TYR A 141 -0.71 19.67 -14.41
CA TYR A 141 -1.08 19.18 -13.08
C TYR A 141 -1.53 20.35 -12.20
N TRP A 142 -0.69 21.38 -12.11
CA TRP A 142 -0.99 22.57 -11.31
C TRP A 142 -2.16 23.38 -11.88
N GLN A 143 -2.33 23.45 -13.21
CA GLN A 143 -3.50 24.10 -13.82
C GLN A 143 -4.82 23.49 -13.36
N LEU A 144 -4.88 22.17 -13.36
CA LEU A 144 -6.04 21.41 -12.91
C LEU A 144 -6.21 21.53 -11.39
N ARG A 145 -5.12 21.31 -10.65
CA ARG A 145 -5.13 21.31 -9.17
C ARG A 145 -5.53 22.64 -8.57
N THR A 146 -5.16 23.77 -9.20
CA THR A 146 -5.35 25.11 -8.63
C THR A 146 -6.34 25.98 -9.40
N ARG A 147 -7.05 25.41 -10.37
CA ARG A 147 -7.89 26.13 -11.34
C ARG A 147 -7.16 27.34 -11.91
N ASN A 148 -6.07 27.09 -12.63
CA ASN A 148 -5.19 28.13 -13.20
C ASN A 148 -4.61 29.11 -12.16
N GLY A 149 -4.37 28.64 -10.93
CA GLY A 149 -3.82 29.43 -9.83
C GLY A 149 -4.82 30.33 -9.12
N GLN A 150 -6.12 30.14 -9.35
CA GLN A 150 -7.16 30.92 -8.69
C GLN A 150 -7.51 30.39 -7.30
N VAL A 151 -7.40 29.08 -7.08
CA VAL A 151 -7.67 28.46 -5.78
C VAL A 151 -6.39 28.46 -4.96
N THR A 152 -6.49 29.06 -3.77
CA THR A 152 -5.40 29.18 -2.79
C THR A 152 -5.82 28.74 -1.39
N GLN A 153 -7.12 28.60 -1.15
CA GLN A 153 -7.70 28.24 0.14
C GLN A 153 -7.40 26.77 0.47
N ALA A 154 -6.95 26.49 1.69
CA ALA A 154 -6.76 25.13 2.16
C ALA A 154 -8.10 24.44 2.48
N CYS A 155 -8.23 23.15 2.16
CA CYS A 155 -9.36 22.34 2.61
C CYS A 155 -9.27 22.10 4.12
N THR A 156 -10.36 22.35 4.86
CA THR A 156 -10.42 22.17 6.32
C THR A 156 -11.06 20.85 6.75
N ASP A 157 -11.78 20.19 5.83
CA ASP A 157 -12.44 18.89 5.98
C ASP A 157 -12.47 18.20 4.60
N LEU A 158 -12.98 16.97 4.52
CA LEU A 158 -13.18 16.22 3.30
C LEU A 158 -14.15 16.93 2.34
N ALA A 159 -13.58 17.56 1.31
CA ALA A 159 -14.28 18.19 0.20
C ALA A 159 -14.48 17.19 -0.95
N MET A 160 -15.69 17.20 -1.53
CA MET A 160 -16.06 16.34 -2.66
C MET A 160 -16.83 17.13 -3.72
N GLY A 161 -16.86 16.61 -4.95
CA GLY A 161 -17.64 17.19 -6.04
C GLY A 161 -17.23 18.64 -6.32
N GLN A 162 -18.20 19.56 -6.27
CA GLN A 162 -17.96 20.98 -6.49
C GLN A 162 -17.18 21.64 -5.34
N ASP A 163 -17.35 21.19 -4.08
CA ASP A 163 -16.64 21.79 -2.94
C ASP A 163 -15.12 21.53 -3.04
N ALA A 164 -14.72 20.41 -3.66
CA ALA A 164 -13.32 20.09 -3.94
C ALA A 164 -12.71 20.99 -5.05
N GLU A 165 -13.53 21.72 -5.81
CA GLU A 165 -13.04 22.72 -6.77
C GLU A 165 -12.74 24.08 -6.13
N ASP A 166 -13.11 24.29 -4.85
CA ASP A 166 -13.01 25.58 -4.15
C ASP A 166 -11.88 25.64 -3.11
N CYS A 167 -11.24 24.51 -2.81
CA CYS A 167 -10.09 24.41 -1.91
C CYS A 167 -9.01 23.47 -2.44
N ILE A 168 -7.82 23.52 -1.84
CA ILE A 168 -6.70 22.65 -2.15
C ILE A 168 -6.15 22.03 -0.86
N GLY A 169 -6.08 20.71 -0.81
CA GLY A 169 -5.63 19.97 0.37
C GLY A 169 -4.96 18.64 0.00
N PRO A 170 -4.40 17.93 1.00
CA PRO A 170 -4.01 16.54 0.82
C PRO A 170 -5.15 15.71 0.23
N ARG A 171 -4.85 14.66 -0.54
CA ARG A 171 -5.88 13.89 -1.28
C ARG A 171 -6.89 13.15 -0.40
N TYR A 172 -6.65 13.09 0.91
CA TYR A 172 -7.62 12.60 1.88
C TYR A 172 -8.60 13.67 2.40
N TYR A 173 -8.38 14.95 2.08
CA TYR A 173 -9.34 16.06 2.27
C TYR A 173 -9.85 16.63 0.95
N ASP A 174 -9.17 16.34 -0.16
CA ASP A 174 -9.42 16.96 -1.45
C ASP A 174 -9.53 15.86 -2.52
N ALA A 175 -10.75 15.34 -2.64
CA ALA A 175 -11.06 14.26 -3.55
C ALA A 175 -10.88 14.70 -5.01
N ILE A 176 -10.47 13.76 -5.88
CA ILE A 176 -10.26 14.05 -7.30
C ILE A 176 -11.59 14.51 -7.94
N THR A 177 -11.58 15.69 -8.55
CA THR A 177 -12.78 16.27 -9.18
C THR A 177 -13.09 15.61 -10.53
N GLU A 178 -14.30 15.82 -11.05
CA GLU A 178 -14.66 15.34 -12.40
C GLU A 178 -13.80 16.05 -13.46
N ASN A 179 -13.54 17.36 -13.31
CA ASN A 179 -12.66 18.09 -14.22
C ASN A 179 -11.21 17.54 -14.21
N GLU A 180 -10.67 17.21 -13.03
CA GLU A 180 -9.36 16.55 -12.93
C GLU A 180 -9.33 15.18 -13.60
N THR A 181 -10.42 14.40 -13.46
CA THR A 181 -10.57 13.07 -14.08
C THR A 181 -10.65 13.16 -15.59
N ASP A 182 -11.50 14.04 -16.13
CA ASP A 182 -11.71 14.23 -17.57
C ASP A 182 -10.47 14.76 -18.28
N ASN A 183 -9.64 15.53 -17.57
CA ASN A 183 -8.38 16.04 -18.10
C ASN A 183 -7.17 15.16 -17.74
N LEU A 184 -7.37 13.95 -17.21
CA LEU A 184 -6.32 12.97 -16.91
C LEU A 184 -5.22 13.55 -15.99
N ILE A 185 -5.57 14.15 -14.84
CA ILE A 185 -4.56 14.79 -13.97
C ILE A 185 -3.33 13.92 -13.66
N GLY A 186 -3.53 12.61 -13.47
CA GLY A 186 -2.47 11.63 -13.22
C GLY A 186 -1.44 11.55 -14.35
N MET A 187 -1.85 11.79 -15.61
CA MET A 187 -0.95 11.85 -16.76
C MET A 187 0.19 12.87 -16.53
N PHE A 188 -0.09 13.98 -15.86
CA PHE A 188 0.84 15.11 -15.73
C PHE A 188 1.73 15.06 -14.48
N SER A 189 1.61 14.03 -13.65
CA SER A 189 2.28 13.86 -12.35
C SER A 189 3.69 13.25 -12.45
N HIS A 190 4.48 13.66 -13.45
CA HIS A 190 5.87 13.22 -13.59
C HIS A 190 6.70 14.27 -14.35
N SER A 191 8.03 14.20 -14.25
CA SER A 191 8.96 15.21 -14.78
C SER A 191 9.97 14.71 -15.83
N SER A 192 10.00 13.41 -16.11
CA SER A 192 10.96 12.72 -16.97
C SER A 192 10.33 11.51 -17.65
N VAL A 193 10.74 11.24 -18.88
CA VAL A 193 10.43 9.99 -19.61
C VAL A 193 11.23 8.78 -19.08
N MET A 194 12.26 9.02 -18.27
CA MET A 194 13.12 7.97 -17.70
C MET A 194 12.53 7.33 -16.44
N ASP A 195 11.33 7.73 -16.03
CA ASP A 195 10.57 7.05 -14.99
C ASP A 195 9.84 5.84 -15.55
N TYR A 196 9.53 4.87 -14.71
CA TYR A 196 8.61 3.80 -15.06
C TYR A 196 7.22 4.22 -14.61
N ALA A 197 6.34 4.47 -15.59
CA ALA A 197 4.99 4.94 -15.34
C ALA A 197 4.22 4.05 -14.33
N GLY A 198 3.57 4.69 -13.37
CA GLY A 198 2.56 4.07 -12.52
C GLY A 198 1.19 4.05 -13.21
N ASP A 199 0.84 5.09 -13.96
CA ASP A 199 -0.41 5.21 -14.73
C ASP A 199 -0.14 5.17 -16.24
N TYR A 200 -0.93 4.39 -16.99
CA TYR A 200 -0.77 4.22 -18.44
C TYR A 200 -0.74 5.53 -19.23
N THR A 201 -1.42 6.55 -18.75
CA THR A 201 -1.50 7.83 -19.45
C THR A 201 -0.17 8.59 -19.39
N GLN A 202 0.69 8.35 -18.39
CA GLN A 202 2.04 8.94 -18.34
C GLN A 202 2.89 8.49 -19.54
N ASP A 203 2.71 7.26 -20.03
CA ASP A 203 3.35 6.74 -21.25
C ASP A 203 2.75 7.31 -22.56
N LEU A 204 1.71 8.15 -22.49
CA LEU A 204 1.23 8.92 -23.65
C LEU A 204 2.01 10.23 -23.83
N LEU A 205 2.92 10.54 -22.90
CA LEU A 205 3.76 11.72 -22.90
C LEU A 205 5.17 11.42 -23.39
N GLY A 206 5.88 12.47 -23.79
CA GLY A 206 7.31 12.40 -24.15
C GLY A 206 8.19 13.08 -23.10
N LEU A 207 9.26 13.73 -23.57
CA LEU A 207 10.23 14.44 -22.73
C LEU A 207 9.57 15.41 -21.72
N GLY A 208 10.10 15.41 -20.50
CA GLY A 208 9.77 16.32 -19.41
C GLY A 208 10.87 17.35 -19.11
N ALA A 209 10.64 18.21 -18.13
CA ALA A 209 11.56 19.31 -17.81
C ALA A 209 12.95 18.81 -17.34
N TYR A 210 12.98 17.71 -16.58
CA TYR A 210 14.23 17.07 -16.16
C TYR A 210 15.05 16.63 -17.37
N ASP A 211 14.40 16.04 -18.39
CA ASP A 211 15.09 15.53 -19.56
C ASP A 211 15.81 16.66 -20.31
N PHE A 212 15.20 17.83 -20.48
CA PHE A 212 15.91 18.95 -21.09
C PHE A 212 17.07 19.48 -20.23
N ALA A 213 16.90 19.49 -18.90
CA ALA A 213 17.93 19.94 -17.97
C ALA A 213 19.13 18.98 -17.94
N ALA A 214 18.89 17.67 -17.94
CA ALA A 214 19.93 16.65 -17.94
C ALA A 214 20.80 16.71 -19.21
N ALA A 215 20.20 16.83 -20.41
CA ALA A 215 20.97 16.99 -21.66
C ALA A 215 21.85 18.24 -21.63
N LYS A 216 21.30 19.37 -21.17
CA LYS A 216 22.04 20.64 -21.04
C LYS A 216 23.22 20.52 -20.08
N MET A 217 23.05 19.77 -18.99
CA MET A 217 24.12 19.50 -18.03
C MET A 217 25.18 18.60 -18.64
N PHE A 218 24.80 17.44 -19.18
CA PHE A 218 25.74 16.42 -19.66
C PHE A 218 26.57 16.86 -20.87
N TYR A 219 25.98 17.64 -21.78
CA TYR A 219 26.64 18.03 -23.04
C TYR A 219 27.04 19.50 -23.10
N GLY A 220 26.45 20.35 -22.26
CA GLY A 220 26.67 21.79 -22.28
C GLY A 220 27.41 22.33 -21.06
N ASP A 221 27.65 21.52 -20.03
CA ASP A 221 28.12 21.99 -18.71
C ASP A 221 27.24 23.12 -18.15
N THR A 222 25.92 23.05 -18.41
CA THR A 222 24.99 24.11 -18.01
C THR A 222 23.99 23.66 -16.97
N ALA A 223 23.88 24.44 -15.91
CA ALA A 223 22.86 24.33 -14.88
C ALA A 223 21.69 25.27 -15.18
N THR A 224 20.48 24.77 -14.98
CA THR A 224 19.25 25.58 -15.06
C THR A 224 19.07 26.36 -13.76
N MET A 225 18.83 27.66 -13.86
CA MET A 225 18.63 28.59 -12.75
C MET A 225 17.25 29.23 -12.86
N PHE A 226 16.61 29.59 -11.75
CA PHE A 226 15.46 30.49 -11.80
C PHE A 226 15.89 31.85 -12.35
N ALA A 227 15.13 32.41 -13.29
CA ALA A 227 15.38 33.74 -13.84
C ALA A 227 14.61 34.85 -13.11
N ASP A 228 13.73 34.49 -12.19
CA ASP A 228 12.84 35.42 -11.49
C ASP A 228 13.52 36.06 -10.27
N GLU A 229 13.23 37.34 -10.01
CA GLU A 229 13.87 38.13 -8.94
C GLU A 229 13.52 37.62 -7.52
N ASP A 230 12.30 37.11 -7.31
CA ASP A 230 11.84 36.54 -6.03
C ASP A 230 12.39 35.13 -5.76
N MET A 231 13.25 34.60 -6.64
CA MET A 231 13.91 33.30 -6.48
C MET A 231 15.43 33.44 -6.28
N LYS A 232 15.96 34.67 -6.24
CA LYS A 232 17.38 34.93 -5.99
C LYS A 232 17.80 34.54 -4.58
N TYR A 233 19.04 34.09 -4.42
CA TYR A 233 19.62 33.78 -3.13
C TYR A 233 20.22 35.03 -2.49
N THR A 234 19.37 35.81 -1.80
CA THR A 234 19.80 37.00 -1.04
C THR A 234 19.12 37.03 0.32
N GLN A 235 19.69 37.77 1.28
CA GLN A 235 19.10 37.94 2.62
C GLN A 235 17.69 38.56 2.60
N GLN A 236 17.30 39.19 1.49
CA GLN A 236 16.02 39.87 1.33
C GLN A 236 14.97 39.01 0.61
N VAL A 237 15.37 37.83 0.12
CA VAL A 237 14.53 36.95 -0.70
C VAL A 237 14.43 35.57 -0.03
N PRO A 238 13.42 35.37 0.85
CA PRO A 238 13.30 34.14 1.63
C PRO A 238 13.06 32.87 0.80
N LYS A 239 12.38 32.96 -0.35
CA LYS A 239 12.09 31.80 -1.22
C LYS A 239 13.34 31.16 -1.82
N GLY A 240 14.27 31.98 -2.30
CA GLY A 240 15.55 31.49 -2.83
C GLY A 240 16.37 30.76 -1.78
N GLN A 241 16.30 31.22 -0.52
CA GLN A 241 16.96 30.54 0.62
C GLN A 241 16.27 29.21 0.95
N ALA A 242 14.94 29.19 1.08
CA ALA A 242 14.17 27.97 1.37
C ALA A 242 14.40 26.85 0.35
N LEU A 243 14.39 27.17 -0.95
CA LEU A 243 14.67 26.20 -2.01
C LEU A 243 16.08 25.61 -1.90
N THR A 244 17.04 26.46 -1.55
CA THR A 244 18.45 26.07 -1.46
C THR A 244 18.73 25.20 -0.25
N GLU A 245 18.09 25.49 0.87
CA GLU A 245 18.34 24.82 2.15
C GLU A 245 17.45 23.58 2.35
N GLY A 246 16.22 23.56 1.83
CA GLY A 246 15.26 22.47 2.04
C GLY A 246 15.07 21.51 0.86
N LEU A 247 15.19 21.97 -0.40
CA LEU A 247 14.78 21.18 -1.58
C LEU A 247 15.93 20.79 -2.52
N LEU A 248 16.94 21.65 -2.68
CA LEU A 248 18.05 21.39 -3.61
C LEU A 248 18.86 20.15 -3.22
N ASP A 249 19.20 19.33 -4.21
CA ASP A 249 19.95 18.07 -4.07
C ASP A 249 19.30 17.03 -3.12
N ASN A 250 17.99 17.17 -2.89
CA ASN A 250 17.19 16.20 -2.16
C ASN A 250 16.38 15.32 -3.12
N PHE A 251 16.34 14.01 -2.85
CA PHE A 251 15.49 13.06 -3.54
C PHE A 251 14.34 12.52 -2.66
N GLY A 252 14.15 13.08 -1.45
CA GLY A 252 13.13 12.69 -0.47
C GLY A 252 13.59 11.66 0.57
N GLY A 253 14.51 10.76 0.22
CA GLY A 253 15.07 9.80 1.18
C GLY A 253 14.01 8.88 1.80
N ILE A 254 14.17 8.58 3.10
CA ILE A 254 13.43 7.52 3.81
C ILE A 254 11.93 7.83 3.95
N ILE A 255 11.58 9.10 4.16
CA ILE A 255 10.21 9.53 4.48
C ILE A 255 9.53 10.30 3.35
N GLY A 256 10.22 10.53 2.24
CA GLY A 256 9.68 11.27 1.10
C GLY A 256 10.05 12.74 1.10
N TYR A 257 9.50 13.50 0.15
CA TYR A 257 9.79 14.93 0.06
C TYR A 257 9.17 15.70 1.22
N ASN A 258 10.03 16.42 1.93
CA ASN A 258 9.61 17.51 2.80
C ASN A 258 9.74 18.82 2.02
N TYR A 259 8.70 19.63 2.06
CA TYR A 259 8.69 20.94 1.45
C TYR A 259 8.61 21.99 2.53
N ASP A 260 9.27 23.10 2.28
CA ASP A 260 9.43 24.18 3.24
C ASP A 260 8.90 25.48 2.63
N ALA A 261 8.17 26.27 3.40
CA ALA A 261 7.88 27.66 3.11
C ALA A 261 8.84 28.59 3.88
N PRO A 262 9.13 29.79 3.35
CA PRO A 262 9.91 30.76 4.11
C PRO A 262 9.13 31.32 5.30
N ARG A 263 9.71 31.36 6.52
CA ARG A 263 9.09 32.05 7.68
C ARG A 263 9.46 33.53 7.73
N PRO A 264 8.52 34.48 7.55
CA PRO A 264 8.85 35.91 7.63
C PRO A 264 8.97 36.44 9.08
N SER A 265 8.46 35.70 10.07
CA SER A 265 8.29 36.16 11.46
C SER A 265 9.52 35.96 12.36
N LEU A 266 10.47 35.13 11.95
CA LEU A 266 11.72 34.87 12.66
C LEU A 266 12.87 35.46 11.83
N GLN A 267 13.46 36.57 12.27
CA GLN A 267 14.66 37.15 11.65
C GLN A 267 15.92 36.31 11.97
N VAL A 268 15.89 35.02 11.65
CA VAL A 268 17.00 34.08 11.80
C VAL A 268 17.14 33.33 10.48
N GLN A 269 18.36 33.22 9.95
CA GLN A 269 18.63 32.36 8.79
C GLN A 269 18.24 30.91 9.13
N GLY A 270 17.60 30.21 8.19
CA GLY A 270 17.19 28.80 8.37
C GLY A 270 15.85 28.56 9.07
N ALA A 271 15.03 29.59 9.32
CA ALA A 271 13.69 29.40 9.86
C ALA A 271 12.68 29.08 8.74
N PHE A 272 12.46 27.79 8.45
CA PHE A 272 11.47 27.32 7.47
C PHE A 272 10.29 26.63 8.13
N GLU A 273 9.10 26.84 7.58
CA GLU A 273 7.85 26.21 8.03
C GLU A 273 7.57 25.01 7.12
N PRO A 274 7.49 23.78 7.65
CA PRO A 274 7.10 22.63 6.85
C PRO A 274 5.73 22.89 6.24
N ILE A 275 5.62 22.65 4.94
CA ILE A 275 4.37 22.74 4.21
C ILE A 275 4.06 21.43 3.53
N HIS A 276 2.77 21.13 3.44
CA HIS A 276 2.30 20.07 2.57
C HIS A 276 2.55 20.44 1.10
N TYR A 277 2.78 19.45 0.22
CA TYR A 277 3.10 19.69 -1.19
C TYR A 277 2.02 20.53 -1.90
N THR A 278 0.78 20.46 -1.42
CA THR A 278 -0.37 21.18 -1.99
C THR A 278 -0.24 22.71 -1.88
N GLN A 279 0.60 23.20 -0.96
CA GLN A 279 0.92 24.62 -0.83
C GLN A 279 2.02 25.09 -1.78
N LEU A 280 2.68 24.20 -2.53
CA LEU A 280 3.79 24.56 -3.40
C LEU A 280 3.41 25.60 -4.45
N HIS A 281 2.20 25.54 -4.99
CA HIS A 281 1.77 26.57 -5.94
C HIS A 281 1.62 27.95 -5.28
N ASN A 282 1.00 28.01 -4.09
CA ASN A 282 0.81 29.24 -3.33
C ASN A 282 2.17 29.88 -2.99
N GLU A 283 3.12 29.07 -2.53
CA GLU A 283 4.42 29.54 -2.08
C GLU A 283 5.36 29.85 -3.23
N TYR A 284 5.42 28.98 -4.24
CA TYR A 284 6.44 29.05 -5.28
C TYR A 284 5.94 29.47 -6.66
N GLN A 285 4.64 29.65 -6.88
CA GLN A 285 4.06 30.09 -8.17
C GLN A 285 4.51 29.20 -9.34
N LEU A 286 4.32 27.88 -9.21
CA LEU A 286 4.76 26.89 -10.19
C LEU A 286 4.18 27.09 -11.60
N ILE A 287 3.03 27.75 -11.69
CA ILE A 287 2.42 28.24 -12.93
C ILE A 287 2.11 29.74 -12.80
N ASN A 288 2.08 30.45 -13.92
CA ASN A 288 1.72 31.87 -13.99
C ASN A 288 1.19 32.23 -15.39
N SER A 289 0.66 33.45 -15.53
CA SER A 289 0.21 34.01 -16.81
C SER A 289 -0.72 33.07 -17.59
N CYS A 290 -1.64 32.44 -16.88
CA CYS A 290 -2.64 31.54 -17.45
C CYS A 290 -3.60 32.28 -18.37
N GLY A 291 -3.89 31.71 -19.54
CA GLY A 291 -4.81 32.31 -20.49
C GLY A 291 -5.52 31.28 -21.37
N PRO A 292 -6.69 31.63 -21.91
CA PRO A 292 -7.44 30.76 -22.82
C PRO A 292 -6.67 30.56 -24.13
N VAL A 293 -6.88 29.42 -24.77
CA VAL A 293 -6.35 29.10 -26.10
C VAL A 293 -7.45 28.93 -27.13
N ASP A 294 -7.11 29.08 -28.41
CA ASP A 294 -8.02 28.93 -29.54
C ASP A 294 -8.33 27.46 -29.82
N VAL A 295 -9.26 26.90 -29.05
CA VAL A 295 -9.82 25.57 -29.27
C VAL A 295 -11.34 25.67 -29.33
N THR A 296 -11.92 25.30 -30.46
CA THR A 296 -13.38 25.15 -30.61
C THR A 296 -13.74 23.68 -30.62
N GLU A 297 -14.79 23.30 -29.88
CA GLU A 297 -15.31 21.94 -29.80
C GLU A 297 -16.72 21.86 -30.40
N ALA A 298 -17.01 20.77 -31.12
CA ALA A 298 -18.32 20.48 -31.69
C ALA A 298 -18.63 18.97 -31.59
N GLY A 299 -19.82 18.63 -31.11
CA GLY A 299 -20.28 17.24 -31.05
C GLY A 299 -20.86 16.77 -32.38
N GLU A 300 -20.56 15.52 -32.74
CA GLU A 300 -21.02 14.89 -33.97
C GLU A 300 -22.15 13.88 -33.71
N ALA A 301 -22.86 13.50 -34.77
CA ALA A 301 -24.03 12.62 -34.68
C ALA A 301 -23.71 11.18 -34.20
N ASP A 302 -22.47 10.72 -34.39
CA ASP A 302 -21.98 9.41 -33.94
C ASP A 302 -21.42 9.44 -32.51
N GLY A 303 -21.52 10.59 -31.83
CA GLY A 303 -21.02 10.81 -30.48
C GLY A 303 -19.52 11.09 -30.41
N THR A 304 -18.82 11.23 -31.54
CA THR A 304 -17.46 11.80 -31.58
C THR A 304 -17.48 13.30 -31.32
N MET A 305 -16.32 13.84 -30.97
CA MET A 305 -16.10 15.27 -30.81
C MET A 305 -15.05 15.73 -31.82
N THR A 306 -15.36 16.81 -32.55
CA THR A 306 -14.40 17.50 -33.41
C THR A 306 -13.82 18.69 -32.66
N TYR A 307 -12.50 18.78 -32.61
CA TYR A 307 -11.78 19.92 -32.06
C TYR A 307 -10.96 20.59 -33.14
N GLU A 308 -11.08 21.91 -33.24
CA GLU A 308 -10.36 22.73 -34.19
C GLU A 308 -9.51 23.78 -33.47
N SER A 309 -8.26 23.92 -33.92
CA SER A 309 -7.31 24.93 -33.44
C SER A 309 -6.35 25.27 -34.56
N ALA A 310 -6.22 26.56 -34.90
CA ALA A 310 -5.29 27.00 -35.93
C ALA A 310 -3.83 26.91 -35.45
N THR A 311 -3.63 26.87 -34.14
CA THR A 311 -2.30 26.94 -33.51
C THR A 311 -1.78 25.57 -33.07
N PHE A 312 -2.65 24.70 -32.56
CA PHE A 312 -2.22 23.48 -31.85
C PHE A 312 -2.51 22.16 -32.57
N LYS A 313 -3.47 22.12 -33.50
CA LYS A 313 -3.73 20.92 -34.32
C LYS A 313 -2.64 20.83 -35.41
N PRO A 314 -1.78 19.80 -35.42
CA PRO A 314 -0.72 19.71 -36.41
C PRO A 314 -1.26 19.52 -37.83
N SER A 315 -0.60 20.12 -38.82
CA SER A 315 -1.03 20.01 -40.23
C SER A 315 -0.90 18.59 -40.80
N TYR A 316 -0.12 17.72 -40.16
CA TYR A 316 0.04 16.32 -40.53
C TYR A 316 -0.98 15.40 -39.86
N TRP A 317 -1.91 15.93 -39.05
CA TRP A 317 -2.87 15.11 -38.30
C TRP A 317 -3.77 14.33 -39.25
N ASP A 318 -3.72 13.01 -39.15
CA ASP A 318 -4.52 12.11 -39.96
C ASP A 318 -5.62 11.47 -39.11
N GLU A 319 -6.86 11.92 -39.30
CA GLU A 319 -8.00 11.43 -38.53
C GLU A 319 -8.38 9.98 -38.87
N GLU A 320 -7.95 9.44 -40.01
CA GLU A 320 -8.21 8.05 -40.38
C GLU A 320 -7.41 7.08 -39.50
N THR A 321 -6.14 7.40 -39.25
CA THR A 321 -5.23 6.57 -38.45
C THR A 321 -5.21 6.96 -36.97
N MET A 322 -5.25 8.25 -36.64
CA MET A 322 -5.08 8.77 -35.27
C MET A 322 -6.40 9.15 -34.58
N GLY A 323 -7.53 9.05 -35.29
CA GLY A 323 -8.83 9.55 -34.82
C GLY A 323 -8.90 11.08 -34.78
N LYS A 324 -10.02 11.62 -34.28
CA LYS A 324 -10.17 13.08 -34.12
C LYS A 324 -9.06 13.65 -33.22
N TRP A 325 -8.46 14.78 -33.58
CA TRP A 325 -7.48 15.45 -32.72
C TRP A 325 -8.15 15.89 -31.41
N HIS A 326 -7.54 15.61 -30.26
CA HIS A 326 -8.08 15.90 -28.94
C HIS A 326 -7.13 16.81 -28.13
N PRO A 327 -7.61 17.93 -27.55
CA PRO A 327 -6.75 18.92 -26.88
C PRO A 327 -5.90 18.35 -25.75
N VAL A 328 -6.45 17.46 -24.92
CA VAL A 328 -5.74 16.89 -23.76
C VAL A 328 -4.64 15.91 -24.17
N VAL A 329 -4.96 14.82 -24.85
CA VAL A 329 -3.99 13.74 -25.16
C VAL A 329 -3.06 14.06 -26.34
N ASP A 330 -3.49 14.90 -27.29
CA ASP A 330 -2.70 15.23 -28.49
C ASP A 330 -2.07 16.61 -28.40
N GLY A 331 -2.82 17.59 -27.86
CA GLY A 331 -2.36 18.98 -27.69
C GLY A 331 -1.63 19.25 -26.37
N LEU A 332 -1.82 18.39 -25.36
CA LEU A 332 -1.38 18.61 -23.97
C LEU A 332 -1.96 19.90 -23.37
N ILE A 333 -3.21 20.21 -23.71
CA ILE A 333 -3.97 21.39 -23.30
C ILE A 333 -5.15 20.93 -22.46
N VAL A 334 -5.27 21.48 -21.26
CA VAL A 334 -6.32 21.13 -20.30
C VAL A 334 -7.44 22.16 -20.29
N LYS A 335 -8.65 21.70 -19.94
CA LYS A 335 -9.84 22.51 -19.75
C LYS A 335 -9.97 22.88 -18.27
N VAL A 336 -10.15 24.17 -18.00
CA VAL A 336 -10.36 24.73 -16.66
C VAL A 336 -11.51 25.74 -16.76
N ASP A 337 -12.49 25.66 -15.87
CA ASP A 337 -13.70 26.50 -15.89
C ASP A 337 -14.42 26.50 -17.26
N GLY A 338 -14.47 25.33 -17.89
CA GLY A 338 -15.09 25.14 -19.20
C GLY A 338 -14.31 25.72 -20.39
N GLN A 339 -13.10 26.27 -20.19
CA GLN A 339 -12.26 26.81 -21.25
C GLN A 339 -10.90 26.10 -21.33
N TYR A 340 -10.46 25.76 -22.55
CA TYR A 340 -9.10 25.27 -22.75
C TYR A 340 -8.11 26.40 -22.50
N SER A 341 -7.09 26.13 -21.69
CA SER A 341 -6.13 27.14 -21.27
C SER A 341 -4.70 26.59 -21.20
N ARG A 342 -3.74 27.53 -21.18
CA ARG A 342 -2.33 27.23 -20.95
C ARG A 342 -1.75 28.25 -19.98
N CYS A 343 -0.85 27.78 -19.13
CA CYS A 343 -0.03 28.63 -18.27
C CYS A 343 1.45 28.52 -18.64
N PHE A 344 2.21 29.54 -18.24
CA PHE A 344 3.66 29.51 -18.27
C PHE A 344 4.18 28.91 -16.96
N GLN A 345 5.24 28.13 -17.05
CA GLN A 345 6.08 27.84 -15.88
C GLN A 345 6.96 29.06 -15.56
N ARG A 346 7.58 29.03 -14.39
CA ARG A 346 8.60 30.01 -14.01
C ARG A 346 9.71 30.10 -15.05
N ARG A 347 10.25 31.30 -15.24
CA ARG A 347 11.29 31.51 -16.25
C ARG A 347 12.60 30.95 -15.74
N VAL A 348 13.35 30.33 -16.65
CA VAL A 348 14.66 29.79 -16.35
C VAL A 348 15.76 30.46 -17.16
N ALA A 349 16.93 30.56 -16.55
CA ALA A 349 18.18 30.93 -17.19
C ALA A 349 19.15 29.74 -17.15
N ASN A 350 20.23 29.79 -17.93
CA ASN A 350 21.27 28.75 -17.88
C ASN A 350 22.61 29.41 -17.52
N ARG A 351 23.38 28.79 -16.64
CA ARG A 351 24.74 29.22 -16.24
C ARG A 351 25.67 28.02 -16.32
N SER A 352 26.97 28.24 -16.54
CA SER A 352 27.93 27.12 -16.48
C SER A 352 27.98 26.58 -15.05
N TRP A 353 27.97 25.27 -14.90
CA TRP A 353 28.06 24.62 -13.59
C TRP A 353 29.32 25.03 -12.85
N GLU A 354 30.47 25.07 -13.54
CA GLU A 354 31.76 25.48 -12.97
C GLU A 354 31.77 26.94 -12.46
N SER A 355 30.86 27.78 -12.95
CA SER A 355 30.75 29.17 -12.50
C SER A 355 29.95 29.32 -11.20
N LEU A 356 29.21 28.29 -10.78
CA LEU A 356 28.36 28.35 -9.60
C LEU A 356 29.21 28.28 -8.32
N ARG A 357 28.74 28.96 -7.28
CA ARG A 357 29.29 28.84 -5.93
C ARG A 357 28.33 28.07 -5.03
N PHE A 358 28.87 27.57 -3.92
CA PHE A 358 28.06 27.09 -2.82
C PHE A 358 27.24 28.23 -2.19
N PRO A 359 26.06 27.94 -1.64
CA PRO A 359 25.30 28.89 -0.85
C PRO A 359 26.01 29.20 0.47
N ASN A 360 25.76 30.39 1.02
CA ASN A 360 26.36 30.83 2.28
C ASN A 360 25.38 30.55 3.42
N VAL A 361 25.30 29.29 3.85
CA VAL A 361 24.39 28.85 4.91
C VAL A 361 25.11 28.79 6.26
N ASP A 362 24.40 29.12 7.35
CA ASP A 362 24.88 28.95 8.71
C ASP A 362 24.72 27.48 9.12
N GLY A 363 25.67 26.62 8.74
CA GLY A 363 25.67 25.21 9.11
C GLY A 363 26.10 24.27 8.00
N PHE A 364 25.59 23.04 8.03
CA PHE A 364 25.93 22.00 7.07
C PHE A 364 25.05 22.09 5.82
N TYR A 365 25.68 22.21 4.65
CA TYR A 365 25.03 22.12 3.35
C TYR A 365 25.39 20.78 2.69
N ARG A 366 24.38 19.96 2.40
CA ARG A 366 24.57 18.63 1.79
C ARG A 366 24.71 18.66 0.25
N GLY A 367 24.37 19.79 -0.39
CA GLY A 367 24.30 19.91 -1.84
C GLY A 367 25.58 20.37 -2.55
N GLY A 368 25.49 20.53 -3.87
CA GLY A 368 26.53 21.05 -4.75
C GLY A 368 26.40 22.55 -5.07
N PRO A 369 27.28 23.12 -5.91
CA PRO A 369 27.22 24.51 -6.34
C PRO A 369 25.83 24.91 -6.85
N ALA A 370 25.19 25.90 -6.21
CA ALA A 370 23.78 26.20 -6.41
C ALA A 370 23.50 27.67 -6.77
N ILE A 371 24.45 28.58 -6.54
CA ILE A 371 24.21 30.01 -6.70
C ILE A 371 25.11 30.58 -7.78
N SER A 372 24.54 31.36 -8.69
CA SER A 372 25.31 32.10 -9.69
C SER A 372 25.90 33.38 -9.05
N PRO A 373 27.23 33.56 -9.03
CA PRO A 373 27.85 34.73 -8.42
C PRO A 373 27.65 36.02 -9.23
N ALA A 374 27.22 35.93 -10.49
CA ALA A 374 27.06 37.10 -11.36
C ALA A 374 25.76 37.88 -11.09
N ASP A 375 24.73 37.20 -10.58
CA ASP A 375 23.36 37.70 -10.53
C ASP A 375 22.52 37.10 -9.40
N ASP A 376 23.14 36.31 -8.51
CA ASP A 376 22.54 35.63 -7.35
C ASP A 376 21.34 34.73 -7.69
N LEU A 377 21.24 34.26 -8.94
CA LEU A 377 20.22 33.30 -9.32
C LEU A 377 20.45 31.96 -8.62
N THR A 378 19.36 31.32 -8.21
CA THR A 378 19.34 30.01 -7.54
C THR A 378 19.12 28.90 -8.56
N ARG A 379 19.84 27.78 -8.42
CA ARG A 379 19.69 26.60 -9.26
C ARG A 379 18.28 26.01 -9.12
N TYR A 380 17.73 25.52 -10.24
CA TYR A 380 16.44 24.85 -10.24
C TYR A 380 16.56 23.45 -9.60
N PRO A 381 15.68 23.06 -8.66
CA PRO A 381 15.79 21.82 -7.90
C PRO A 381 15.18 20.62 -8.64
N TYR A 382 15.83 20.23 -9.73
CA TYR A 382 15.47 18.99 -10.42
C TYR A 382 15.81 17.76 -9.56
N ALA A 383 14.84 16.87 -9.41
CA ALA A 383 14.97 15.63 -8.66
C ALA A 383 15.64 14.51 -9.47
N PHE A 384 16.47 13.69 -8.81
CA PHE A 384 17.08 12.52 -9.44
C PHE A 384 17.39 11.40 -8.44
N ALA A 385 16.87 10.20 -8.69
CA ALA A 385 17.41 8.94 -8.18
C ALA A 385 17.10 7.79 -9.13
N THR A 386 17.98 6.80 -9.15
CA THR A 386 18.06 5.76 -10.18
C THR A 386 18.10 4.34 -9.60
N ASP A 387 18.32 3.32 -10.44
CA ASP A 387 18.21 1.88 -10.14
C ASP A 387 18.85 1.40 -8.84
N ARG A 388 19.98 2.01 -8.44
CA ARG A 388 20.72 1.63 -7.24
C ARG A 388 19.98 1.96 -5.94
N TRP A 389 19.05 2.90 -6.00
CA TRP A 389 18.24 3.35 -4.87
C TRP A 389 16.80 2.84 -4.95
N ALA A 390 16.42 2.20 -6.06
CA ALA A 390 15.04 1.89 -6.34
C ALA A 390 14.52 0.63 -5.65
N ASP A 391 13.27 0.70 -5.17
CA ASP A 391 12.59 -0.35 -4.43
C ASP A 391 13.35 -0.78 -3.15
N LEU A 392 14.02 0.19 -2.53
CA LEU A 392 14.59 0.12 -1.19
C LEU A 392 13.73 0.93 -0.21
N GLY A 393 14.15 1.07 1.05
CA GLY A 393 13.45 1.89 2.05
C GLY A 393 13.44 3.41 1.80
N ASN A 394 13.62 3.87 0.54
CA ASN A 394 13.47 5.27 0.14
C ASN A 394 12.11 5.48 -0.49
N LEU A 395 11.24 6.24 0.18
CA LEU A 395 9.83 6.38 -0.20
C LEU A 395 9.64 6.98 -1.59
N SER A 396 10.50 7.90 -2.02
CA SER A 396 10.39 8.61 -3.31
C SER A 396 11.08 7.91 -4.49
N VAL A 397 11.56 6.67 -4.34
CA VAL A 397 12.36 5.98 -5.37
C VAL A 397 11.76 4.62 -5.68
N TYR A 398 10.44 4.54 -5.82
CA TYR A 398 9.80 3.30 -6.24
C TYR A 398 9.65 3.24 -7.75
N ARG A 399 9.75 2.04 -8.30
CA ARG A 399 9.42 1.81 -9.71
C ARG A 399 7.91 1.71 -9.88
N HIS A 400 7.36 2.22 -10.98
CA HIS A 400 5.95 2.04 -11.34
C HIS A 400 4.98 2.51 -10.27
N ASP A 401 5.20 3.73 -9.83
CA ASP A 401 4.46 4.41 -8.80
C ASP A 401 3.96 5.77 -9.30
N ILE A 402 3.12 6.39 -8.47
CA ILE A 402 2.57 7.72 -8.67
C ILE A 402 2.10 8.21 -7.30
N GLY A 403 2.43 9.45 -6.95
CA GLY A 403 1.97 10.04 -5.71
C GLY A 403 2.92 11.13 -5.24
N ALA A 404 2.38 12.33 -4.99
CA ALA A 404 3.17 13.47 -4.52
C ALA A 404 3.60 13.36 -3.05
N ASP A 405 2.93 12.49 -2.28
CA ASP A 405 3.14 12.28 -0.85
C ASP A 405 2.97 10.78 -0.50
N PRO A 406 3.34 10.37 0.74
CA PRO A 406 3.19 8.98 1.21
C PRO A 406 1.76 8.43 1.13
N TYR A 407 0.73 9.26 1.37
CA TYR A 407 -0.66 8.82 1.35
C TYR A 407 -1.10 8.48 -0.07
N GLU A 408 -0.85 9.36 -1.04
CA GLU A 408 -1.17 9.14 -2.44
C GLU A 408 -0.47 7.90 -2.98
N LEU A 409 0.81 7.74 -2.64
CA LEU A 409 1.61 6.58 -3.02
C LEU A 409 1.03 5.25 -2.49
N PHE A 410 0.64 5.22 -1.21
CA PHE A 410 0.09 4.00 -0.62
C PHE A 410 -1.32 3.73 -1.13
N ASN A 411 -2.14 4.77 -1.24
CA ASN A 411 -3.48 4.68 -1.82
C ASN A 411 -3.41 4.17 -3.27
N PHE A 412 -2.41 4.60 -4.03
CA PHE A 412 -2.12 4.07 -5.36
C PHE A 412 -1.81 2.59 -5.32
N PHE A 413 -0.83 2.14 -4.54
CA PHE A 413 -0.46 0.72 -4.48
C PHE A 413 -1.63 -0.18 -4.07
N ILE A 414 -2.44 0.28 -3.11
CA ILE A 414 -3.65 -0.41 -2.68
C ILE A 414 -4.68 -0.48 -3.80
N THR A 415 -5.02 0.66 -4.39
CA THR A 415 -6.04 0.76 -5.45
C THR A 415 -5.65 -0.11 -6.63
N GLU A 416 -4.39 0.00 -7.03
CA GLU A 416 -3.88 -0.64 -8.23
C GLU A 416 -3.87 -2.16 -8.08
N GLN A 417 -3.41 -2.67 -6.94
CA GLN A 417 -3.49 -4.09 -6.62
C GLN A 417 -4.93 -4.62 -6.75
N GLU A 418 -5.91 -3.89 -6.22
CA GLU A 418 -7.29 -4.35 -6.16
C GLU A 418 -8.00 -4.27 -7.52
N VAL A 419 -7.79 -3.21 -8.30
CA VAL A 419 -8.39 -3.12 -9.64
C VAL A 419 -7.76 -4.16 -10.58
N MET A 420 -6.47 -4.44 -10.43
CA MET A 420 -5.77 -5.41 -11.26
C MET A 420 -6.04 -6.88 -10.90
N HIS A 421 -6.72 -7.16 -9.79
CA HIS A 421 -7.04 -8.51 -9.33
C HIS A 421 -7.58 -9.42 -10.45
N ILE A 422 -8.63 -8.98 -11.16
CA ILE A 422 -9.26 -9.78 -12.22
C ILE A 422 -8.32 -10.03 -13.41
N PHE A 423 -7.39 -9.12 -13.68
CA PHE A 423 -6.46 -9.23 -14.80
C PHE A 423 -5.22 -10.05 -14.47
N ASN A 424 -4.75 -9.98 -13.22
CA ASN A 424 -3.49 -10.56 -12.78
C ASN A 424 -3.67 -11.94 -12.15
N ASP A 425 -4.72 -12.14 -11.36
CA ASP A 425 -4.87 -13.36 -10.56
C ASP A 425 -5.59 -14.46 -11.32
N TYR A 426 -6.17 -14.16 -12.48
CA TYR A 426 -6.84 -15.14 -13.33
C TYR A 426 -6.01 -15.46 -14.58
N ARG A 427 -6.01 -16.73 -14.99
CA ARG A 427 -5.30 -17.20 -16.19
C ARG A 427 -5.76 -16.45 -17.43
N ARG A 428 -7.07 -16.29 -17.63
CA ARG A 428 -7.67 -15.60 -18.81
C ARG A 428 -7.07 -16.06 -20.15
N ASN A 429 -6.86 -17.37 -20.28
CA ASN A 429 -6.19 -18.02 -21.43
C ASN A 429 -4.73 -17.56 -21.69
N ARG A 430 -4.08 -16.87 -20.74
CA ARG A 430 -2.64 -16.57 -20.81
C ARG A 430 -1.85 -17.87 -20.69
N GLN A 431 -1.07 -18.17 -21.72
CA GLN A 431 -0.19 -19.35 -21.72
C GLN A 431 0.92 -19.25 -20.67
N GLN A 432 1.36 -18.04 -20.33
CA GLN A 432 2.42 -17.78 -19.35
C GLN A 432 1.90 -17.67 -17.91
N PHE A 433 0.59 -17.82 -17.67
CA PHE A 433 0.05 -17.74 -16.32
C PHE A 433 0.68 -18.80 -15.40
N SER A 434 1.10 -18.34 -14.23
CA SER A 434 1.50 -19.19 -13.12
C SER A 434 1.03 -18.56 -11.81
N VAL A 435 0.70 -19.40 -10.84
CA VAL A 435 0.37 -18.97 -9.47
C VAL A 435 1.50 -18.13 -8.88
N ARG A 436 2.75 -18.54 -9.14
CA ARG A 436 3.94 -17.77 -8.80
C ARG A 436 3.90 -16.36 -9.39
N GLY A 437 3.67 -16.21 -10.69
CA GLY A 437 3.64 -14.90 -11.34
C GLY A 437 2.61 -13.97 -10.71
N ALA A 438 1.39 -14.47 -10.50
CA ALA A 438 0.29 -13.71 -9.90
C ALA A 438 0.57 -13.29 -8.46
N ALA A 439 0.84 -14.25 -7.56
CA ALA A 439 1.04 -13.96 -6.14
C ALA A 439 2.29 -13.09 -5.86
N ASN A 440 3.36 -13.24 -6.65
CA ASN A 440 4.53 -12.36 -6.47
C ASN A 440 4.34 -10.97 -7.00
N ARG A 441 3.51 -10.79 -8.04
CA ARG A 441 3.15 -9.46 -8.49
C ARG A 441 2.53 -8.69 -7.33
N ILE A 442 1.58 -9.27 -6.61
CA ILE A 442 0.99 -8.67 -5.41
C ILE A 442 2.06 -8.34 -4.36
N LEU A 443 2.87 -9.33 -3.99
CA LEU A 443 3.86 -9.19 -2.93
C LEU A 443 4.93 -8.13 -3.25
N THR A 444 5.64 -8.25 -4.36
CA THR A 444 6.85 -7.44 -4.62
C THR A 444 6.54 -6.11 -5.30
N ARG A 445 5.42 -6.01 -6.04
CA ARG A 445 5.07 -4.77 -6.75
C ARG A 445 4.43 -3.73 -5.83
N TYR A 446 3.65 -4.18 -4.85
CA TYR A 446 2.83 -3.31 -4.01
C TYR A 446 3.19 -3.47 -2.53
N ASN A 447 3.02 -4.68 -1.98
CA ASN A 447 3.08 -4.90 -0.54
C ASN A 447 4.47 -4.65 0.06
N GLU A 448 5.55 -5.14 -0.55
CA GLU A 448 6.92 -4.94 -0.03
C GLU A 448 7.35 -3.46 -0.07
N LYS A 449 6.88 -2.70 -1.06
CA LYS A 449 7.16 -1.25 -1.17
C LYS A 449 6.42 -0.48 -0.08
N MET A 450 5.14 -0.76 0.13
CA MET A 450 4.38 -0.19 1.24
C MET A 450 5.00 -0.54 2.59
N ARG A 451 5.43 -1.80 2.76
CA ARG A 451 6.16 -2.23 3.96
C ARG A 451 7.43 -1.40 4.15
N ASP A 452 8.32 -1.38 3.17
CA ASP A 452 9.63 -0.76 3.31
C ASP A 452 9.52 0.77 3.51
N ALA A 453 8.52 1.41 2.91
CA ALA A 453 8.19 2.81 3.19
C ALA A 453 7.67 3.04 4.62
N ALA A 454 6.75 2.22 5.12
CA ALA A 454 6.23 2.33 6.49
C ALA A 454 7.31 2.00 7.55
N LYS A 455 8.21 1.05 7.26
CA LYS A 455 9.41 0.77 8.07
C LYS A 455 10.31 2.00 8.20
N GLY A 456 10.40 2.83 7.16
CA GLY A 456 11.14 4.09 7.19
C GLY A 456 10.70 5.01 8.34
N MET A 457 9.39 5.13 8.58
CA MET A 457 8.86 5.92 9.70
C MET A 457 9.19 5.28 11.06
N THR A 458 9.19 3.95 11.11
CA THR A 458 9.57 3.19 12.31
C THR A 458 11.03 3.42 12.70
N LEU A 459 11.93 3.48 11.71
CA LEU A 459 13.34 3.80 11.95
C LEU A 459 13.50 5.15 12.64
N ILE A 460 12.76 6.16 12.16
CA ILE A 460 12.77 7.51 12.76
C ILE A 460 12.19 7.49 14.18
N TYR A 461 11.07 6.79 14.40
CA TYR A 461 10.48 6.62 15.72
C TYR A 461 11.46 6.00 16.73
N ASN A 462 12.12 4.90 16.36
CA ASN A 462 13.06 4.22 17.26
C ASN A 462 14.29 5.09 17.59
N ASN A 463 14.80 5.86 16.62
CA ASN A 463 15.89 6.81 16.86
C ASN A 463 15.48 7.90 17.85
N ILE A 464 14.30 8.51 17.66
CA ILE A 464 13.79 9.56 18.57
C ILE A 464 13.53 9.00 19.96
N LYS A 465 12.97 7.79 20.03
CA LYS A 465 12.77 7.09 21.30
C LYS A 465 14.10 6.89 22.04
N GLN A 466 15.15 6.47 21.34
CA GLN A 466 16.47 6.31 21.95
C GLN A 466 17.03 7.64 22.46
N VAL A 467 16.91 8.71 21.67
CA VAL A 467 17.29 10.07 22.08
C VAL A 467 16.54 10.53 23.33
N ALA A 468 15.23 10.28 23.40
CA ALA A 468 14.42 10.61 24.57
C ALA A 468 14.91 9.86 25.81
N LEU A 469 15.15 8.56 25.69
CA LEU A 469 15.65 7.73 26.79
C LEU A 469 17.02 8.18 27.28
N ASP A 470 17.93 8.54 26.38
CA ASP A 470 19.27 9.03 26.73
C ASP A 470 19.22 10.44 27.35
N GLY A 471 18.27 11.26 26.92
CA GLY A 471 18.01 12.61 27.47
C GLY A 471 17.24 12.62 28.78
N GLY A 472 16.58 11.51 29.15
CA GLY A 472 15.67 11.44 30.29
C GLY A 472 14.30 12.07 30.03
N ASP A 473 13.93 12.27 28.78
CA ASP A 473 12.64 12.78 28.33
C ASP A 473 11.61 11.65 28.17
N ASP A 474 10.32 12.00 28.15
CA ASP A 474 9.26 11.07 27.81
C ASP A 474 9.25 10.80 26.29
N PRO A 475 9.45 9.53 25.86
CA PRO A 475 9.55 9.23 24.42
C PRO A 475 8.32 9.60 23.61
N ASP A 476 7.13 9.47 24.18
CA ASP A 476 5.87 9.72 23.46
C ASP A 476 5.64 11.23 23.30
N GLN A 477 5.97 12.03 24.32
CA GLN A 477 5.94 13.49 24.21
C GLN A 477 6.96 14.02 23.21
N LEU A 478 8.19 13.49 23.22
CA LEU A 478 9.22 13.90 22.26
C LEU A 478 8.84 13.49 20.84
N TRP A 479 8.34 12.27 20.66
CA TRP A 479 7.84 11.79 19.38
C TRP A 479 6.74 12.69 18.82
N LYS A 480 5.73 13.01 19.63
CA LYS A 480 4.65 13.92 19.22
C LYS A 480 5.18 15.29 18.82
N LEU A 481 6.10 15.86 19.59
CA LEU A 481 6.74 17.14 19.27
C LEU A 481 7.44 17.09 17.91
N TYR A 482 8.18 16.02 17.61
CA TYR A 482 8.89 15.88 16.34
C TYR A 482 7.91 15.72 15.17
N VAL A 483 6.86 14.91 15.32
CA VAL A 483 5.81 14.77 14.29
C VAL A 483 5.20 16.13 13.97
N ASP A 484 4.87 16.94 14.97
CA ASP A 484 4.29 18.27 14.79
C ASP A 484 5.29 19.27 14.17
N VAL A 485 6.54 19.28 14.65
CA VAL A 485 7.58 20.23 14.21
C VAL A 485 8.07 19.95 12.78
N PHE A 486 8.14 18.69 12.37
CA PHE A 486 8.64 18.29 11.06
C PHE A 486 7.51 17.96 10.07
N GLY A 487 6.25 18.03 10.48
CA GLY A 487 5.09 17.82 9.60
C GLY A 487 4.90 16.36 9.15
N TRP A 488 5.22 15.38 10.00
CA TRP A 488 5.17 13.95 9.63
C TRP A 488 3.80 13.28 9.81
N THR A 489 2.75 14.08 9.95
CA THR A 489 1.37 13.57 10.08
C THR A 489 0.99 12.68 8.89
N ASP A 490 1.36 13.05 7.66
CA ASP A 490 1.04 12.28 6.46
C ASP A 490 1.74 10.93 6.42
N ASN A 491 3.00 10.88 6.86
CA ASN A 491 3.73 9.63 6.98
C ASN A 491 3.12 8.69 8.03
N MET A 492 2.62 9.24 9.15
CA MET A 492 1.93 8.45 10.18
C MET A 492 0.59 7.92 9.69
N THR A 493 -0.17 8.75 8.99
CA THR A 493 -1.40 8.39 8.31
C THR A 493 -1.15 7.28 7.28
N ALA A 494 -0.14 7.43 6.41
CA ALA A 494 0.24 6.42 5.43
C ALA A 494 0.70 5.11 6.11
N SER A 495 1.50 5.19 7.18
CA SER A 495 1.93 4.00 7.93
C SER A 495 0.74 3.23 8.52
N THR A 496 -0.28 3.94 8.99
CA THR A 496 -1.55 3.34 9.44
C THR A 496 -2.29 2.66 8.29
N LEU A 497 -2.35 3.32 7.12
CA LEU A 497 -2.96 2.78 5.91
C LEU A 497 -2.28 1.48 5.45
N ALA A 498 -0.94 1.39 5.55
CA ALA A 498 -0.20 0.16 5.25
C ALA A 498 -0.51 -0.97 6.25
N PHE A 499 -0.52 -0.68 7.55
CA PHE A 499 -0.91 -1.67 8.56
C PHE A 499 -2.31 -2.21 8.27
N ASP A 500 -3.27 -1.32 8.06
CA ASP A 500 -4.66 -1.65 7.81
C ASP A 500 -4.85 -2.39 6.49
N HIS A 501 -4.04 -2.09 5.47
CA HIS A 501 -4.03 -2.86 4.22
C HIS A 501 -3.64 -4.32 4.45
N PHE A 502 -2.54 -4.57 5.17
CA PHE A 502 -2.10 -5.95 5.45
C PHE A 502 -3.07 -6.67 6.38
N ALA A 503 -3.60 -5.97 7.38
CA ALA A 503 -4.65 -6.51 8.23
C ALA A 503 -5.89 -6.88 7.40
N ARG A 504 -6.28 -6.05 6.44
CA ARG A 504 -7.41 -6.30 5.53
C ARG A 504 -7.17 -7.48 4.58
N GLN A 505 -5.95 -7.65 4.05
CA GLN A 505 -5.61 -8.83 3.24
C GLN A 505 -5.85 -10.12 4.02
N MET A 506 -5.53 -10.13 5.32
CA MET A 506 -5.84 -11.26 6.20
C MET A 506 -7.36 -11.46 6.36
N GLN A 507 -8.10 -10.38 6.59
CA GLN A 507 -9.56 -10.38 6.81
C GLN A 507 -10.39 -10.66 5.56
N ARG A 508 -9.78 -10.66 4.36
CA ARG A 508 -10.50 -10.74 3.08
C ARG A 508 -11.29 -12.06 2.96
N PRO A 509 -12.61 -12.03 2.74
CA PRO A 509 -13.42 -13.23 2.64
C PRO A 509 -13.37 -13.87 1.23
N GLN A 510 -13.93 -15.08 1.11
CA GLN A 510 -14.25 -15.69 -0.19
C GLN A 510 -15.09 -14.74 -1.04
N ALA A 511 -14.93 -14.80 -2.35
CA ALA A 511 -15.92 -14.21 -3.25
C ALA A 511 -17.08 -15.18 -3.50
N GLY A 512 -18.29 -14.67 -3.69
CA GLY A 512 -19.47 -15.47 -4.04
C GLY A 512 -20.53 -15.56 -2.93
N PRO A 513 -21.37 -16.61 -2.93
CA PRO A 513 -22.56 -16.70 -2.09
C PRO A 513 -22.22 -16.87 -0.61
N HIS A 514 -22.79 -16.01 0.23
CA HIS A 514 -22.66 -16.08 1.69
C HIS A 514 -24.03 -16.06 2.38
N ARG A 515 -24.11 -16.73 3.52
CA ARG A 515 -25.30 -16.87 4.34
C ARG A 515 -24.99 -16.58 5.80
N THR A 516 -25.93 -16.00 6.53
CA THR A 516 -25.82 -15.80 7.97
C THR A 516 -25.86 -17.15 8.70
N ASN A 517 -24.80 -17.45 9.44
CA ASN A 517 -24.74 -18.61 10.33
C ASN A 517 -25.69 -18.39 11.52
N PRO A 518 -26.58 -19.35 11.83
CA PRO A 518 -27.58 -19.17 12.89
C PRO A 518 -27.00 -19.20 14.32
N THR A 519 -25.74 -19.62 14.49
CA THR A 519 -25.11 -19.81 15.81
C THR A 519 -24.39 -18.56 16.27
N ASP A 520 -23.63 -17.92 15.38
CA ASP A 520 -22.77 -16.77 15.70
C ASP A 520 -23.08 -15.52 14.86
N SER A 521 -24.13 -15.55 14.03
CA SER A 521 -24.55 -14.41 13.21
C SER A 521 -23.49 -13.90 12.20
N VAL A 522 -22.46 -14.69 11.92
CA VAL A 522 -21.43 -14.38 10.93
C VAL A 522 -21.89 -14.81 9.54
N LEU A 523 -21.58 -14.03 8.51
CA LEU A 523 -21.80 -14.43 7.12
C LEU A 523 -20.70 -15.39 6.68
N GLU A 524 -21.07 -16.62 6.36
CA GLU A 524 -20.16 -17.67 5.90
C GLU A 524 -20.44 -18.05 4.45
N PHE A 525 -19.42 -18.49 3.72
CA PHE A 525 -19.56 -18.94 2.35
C PHE A 525 -20.40 -20.22 2.29
N ASP A 526 -21.44 -20.24 1.46
CA ASP A 526 -22.32 -21.39 1.22
C ASP A 526 -22.87 -21.31 -0.21
N ASP A 527 -22.36 -22.19 -1.08
CA ASP A 527 -22.77 -22.30 -2.49
C ASP A 527 -23.85 -23.36 -2.73
N PHE A 528 -24.33 -24.04 -1.67
CA PHE A 528 -25.37 -25.07 -1.75
C PHE A 528 -26.77 -24.51 -1.53
N GLN A 529 -26.91 -23.45 -0.73
CA GLN A 529 -28.21 -22.86 -0.37
C GLN A 529 -28.39 -21.45 -0.92
N ALA A 530 -29.62 -20.94 -0.83
CA ALA A 530 -29.92 -19.56 -1.24
C ALA A 530 -29.13 -18.57 -0.36
N PRO A 531 -28.30 -17.69 -0.95
CA PRO A 531 -27.46 -16.78 -0.19
C PRO A 531 -28.25 -15.60 0.38
N ASN A 532 -27.76 -15.04 1.49
CA ASN A 532 -28.20 -13.74 1.98
C ASN A 532 -27.52 -12.58 1.25
N VAL A 533 -26.29 -12.80 0.77
CA VAL A 533 -25.47 -11.80 0.05
C VAL A 533 -24.55 -12.49 -0.94
N LEU A 534 -24.27 -11.84 -2.08
CA LEU A 534 -23.21 -12.21 -3.01
C LEU A 534 -22.02 -11.28 -2.76
N ILE A 535 -20.94 -11.82 -2.22
CA ILE A 535 -19.70 -11.07 -2.03
C ILE A 535 -19.03 -10.89 -3.40
N PRO A 536 -18.74 -9.64 -3.82
CA PRO A 536 -18.06 -9.36 -5.08
C PRO A 536 -16.67 -10.00 -5.13
N ASN A 537 -16.28 -10.41 -6.33
CA ASN A 537 -14.92 -10.86 -6.60
C ASN A 537 -14.06 -9.67 -7.08
N GLY A 538 -13.13 -9.23 -6.25
CA GLY A 538 -12.36 -8.01 -6.51
C GLY A 538 -13.16 -6.73 -6.25
N VAL A 539 -12.76 -5.65 -6.92
CA VAL A 539 -13.33 -4.32 -6.68
C VAL A 539 -14.78 -4.19 -7.16
N GLN A 540 -15.56 -3.45 -6.39
CA GLN A 540 -16.84 -2.88 -6.79
C GLN A 540 -16.64 -1.39 -7.08
N GLY A 541 -17.20 -0.92 -8.20
CA GLY A 541 -17.23 0.50 -8.53
C GLY A 541 -18.26 1.22 -7.67
N PHE A 542 -17.77 1.99 -6.70
CA PHE A 542 -18.53 3.05 -6.06
C PHE A 542 -17.91 4.36 -6.56
N TRP A 543 -18.71 5.35 -6.95
CA TRP A 543 -18.20 6.56 -7.60
C TRP A 543 -17.04 7.18 -6.78
N GLN A 544 -15.87 7.35 -7.40
CA GLN A 544 -14.62 7.86 -6.78
C GLN A 544 -14.00 6.98 -5.67
N ASP A 545 -14.61 5.84 -5.32
CA ASP A 545 -14.14 4.93 -4.29
C ASP A 545 -13.84 3.52 -4.82
N VAL A 546 -12.73 2.93 -4.38
CA VAL A 546 -12.38 1.54 -4.69
C VAL A 546 -12.96 0.66 -3.60
N GLY A 547 -14.16 0.16 -3.84
CA GLY A 547 -14.83 -0.75 -2.93
C GLY A 547 -14.21 -2.14 -2.97
N ILE A 548 -13.49 -2.54 -1.92
CA ILE A 548 -12.76 -3.81 -1.93
C ILE A 548 -13.73 -4.97 -1.65
N GLY A 549 -13.65 -6.03 -2.45
CA GLY A 549 -14.45 -7.23 -2.33
C GLY A 549 -13.70 -8.45 -1.79
N GLY A 550 -14.34 -9.61 -1.91
CA GLY A 550 -13.72 -10.90 -1.64
C GLY A 550 -12.70 -11.29 -2.69
N LYS A 551 -12.03 -12.42 -2.45
CA LYS A 551 -11.12 -13.09 -3.39
C LYS A 551 -11.13 -14.59 -3.06
N PRO A 552 -11.22 -15.50 -4.05
CA PRO A 552 -11.12 -16.93 -3.79
C PRO A 552 -9.87 -17.26 -2.97
N VAL A 553 -10.00 -18.11 -1.95
CA VAL A 553 -8.85 -18.56 -1.13
C VAL A 553 -8.02 -19.56 -1.90
N GLU A 554 -8.68 -20.42 -2.66
CA GLU A 554 -8.12 -21.53 -3.41
C GLU A 554 -7.58 -21.14 -4.80
N ASN A 555 -6.64 -21.95 -5.29
CA ASN A 555 -6.30 -22.00 -6.72
C ASN A 555 -7.30 -22.96 -7.38
N ALA A 556 -8.30 -22.44 -8.08
CA ALA A 556 -9.27 -23.29 -8.72
C ALA A 556 -8.68 -23.95 -9.98
N LEU A 557 -9.16 -25.16 -10.24
CA LEU A 557 -8.86 -25.93 -11.44
C LEU A 557 -9.94 -25.71 -12.49
N ALA A 558 -9.61 -25.88 -13.76
CA ALA A 558 -10.62 -25.79 -14.81
C ALA A 558 -11.63 -26.94 -14.71
N GLU A 559 -12.86 -26.67 -15.12
CA GLU A 559 -13.91 -27.70 -15.22
C GLU A 559 -14.16 -28.11 -16.68
N ASP A 560 -13.64 -27.35 -17.65
CA ASP A 560 -13.98 -27.41 -19.07
C ASP A 560 -12.85 -27.92 -19.98
N LYS A 561 -11.79 -28.49 -19.41
CA LYS A 561 -10.59 -29.01 -20.11
C LYS A 561 -10.49 -30.55 -20.10
N GLY A 562 -11.53 -31.25 -19.64
CA GLY A 562 -11.59 -32.71 -19.68
C GLY A 562 -10.54 -33.35 -18.77
N GLU A 563 -9.72 -34.26 -19.31
CA GLU A 563 -8.64 -34.92 -18.55
C GLU A 563 -7.60 -33.94 -17.99
N TYR A 564 -7.41 -32.79 -18.65
CA TYR A 564 -6.43 -31.77 -18.25
C TYR A 564 -6.94 -30.81 -17.18
N ASN A 565 -8.17 -31.00 -16.66
CA ASN A 565 -8.73 -30.15 -15.60
C ASN A 565 -7.77 -30.02 -14.41
N ALA A 566 -7.17 -31.13 -13.98
CA ALA A 566 -6.23 -31.18 -12.86
C ALA A 566 -4.88 -30.47 -13.12
N GLU A 567 -4.53 -30.21 -14.38
CA GLU A 567 -3.28 -29.54 -14.79
C GLU A 567 -3.52 -28.09 -15.20
N PHE A 568 -4.78 -27.63 -15.15
CA PHE A 568 -5.18 -26.32 -15.65
C PHE A 568 -5.67 -25.43 -14.50
N THR A 569 -4.73 -24.83 -13.78
CA THR A 569 -5.04 -23.79 -12.79
C THR A 569 -5.63 -22.55 -13.45
N VAL A 570 -6.79 -22.10 -12.99
CA VAL A 570 -7.54 -20.96 -13.56
C VAL A 570 -7.30 -19.65 -12.82
N ASN A 571 -6.91 -19.68 -11.55
CA ASN A 571 -6.61 -18.51 -10.74
C ASN A 571 -5.56 -18.77 -9.65
N ALA A 572 -4.99 -17.70 -9.12
CA ALA A 572 -4.22 -17.68 -7.89
C ALA A 572 -5.11 -17.13 -6.75
N GLY A 573 -5.29 -17.93 -5.70
CA GLY A 573 -6.13 -17.57 -4.56
C GLY A 573 -5.45 -16.62 -3.57
N SER A 574 -6.21 -16.14 -2.58
CA SER A 574 -5.74 -15.26 -1.51
C SER A 574 -4.91 -15.97 -0.44
N TYR A 575 -4.75 -17.30 -0.54
CA TYR A 575 -3.87 -18.11 0.33
C TYR A 575 -2.49 -17.46 0.53
N TYR A 576 -1.85 -17.04 -0.55
CA TYR A 576 -0.51 -16.45 -0.51
C TYR A 576 -0.52 -15.06 0.12
N ASP A 577 -1.48 -14.21 -0.27
CA ASP A 577 -1.63 -12.86 0.25
C ASP A 577 -1.76 -12.90 1.77
N LYS A 578 -2.66 -13.76 2.29
CA LYS A 578 -2.88 -13.98 3.73
C LYS A 578 -1.61 -14.45 4.43
N ASN A 579 -0.90 -15.43 3.86
CA ASN A 579 0.30 -16.00 4.47
C ASN A 579 1.45 -14.99 4.59
N TYR A 580 1.57 -14.03 3.66
CA TYR A 580 2.63 -13.02 3.71
C TYR A 580 2.31 -11.83 4.63
N THR A 581 1.06 -11.64 5.09
CA THR A 581 0.67 -10.50 5.94
C THR A 581 1.52 -10.36 7.20
N THR A 582 1.82 -11.47 7.89
CA THR A 582 2.66 -11.46 9.08
C THR A 582 4.08 -11.02 8.77
N MET A 583 4.66 -11.53 7.68
CA MET A 583 5.97 -11.08 7.22
C MET A 583 5.92 -9.58 6.94
N LEU A 584 4.92 -9.10 6.20
CA LEU A 584 4.80 -7.67 5.88
C LEU A 584 4.70 -6.78 7.13
N LEU A 585 4.14 -7.28 8.23
CA LEU A 585 4.06 -6.54 9.50
C LEU A 585 5.31 -6.66 10.38
N THR A 586 6.11 -7.73 10.26
CA THR A 586 7.19 -8.07 11.22
C THR A 586 8.60 -8.10 10.64
N GLU A 587 8.73 -8.16 9.31
CA GLU A 587 10.02 -8.20 8.61
C GLU A 587 10.87 -6.99 8.97
N SER A 588 12.00 -7.25 9.64
CA SER A 588 12.87 -6.25 10.25
C SER A 588 14.27 -6.15 9.62
N VAL A 589 14.54 -6.87 8.53
CA VAL A 589 15.78 -6.75 7.75
C VAL A 589 15.99 -5.31 7.32
N ASP A 590 17.21 -4.84 7.51
CA ASP A 590 17.64 -3.52 7.07
C ASP A 590 17.63 -3.41 5.53
N ASN A 591 16.69 -2.63 5.01
CA ASN A 591 16.55 -2.32 3.58
C ASN A 591 16.90 -0.85 3.28
N PHE A 592 17.59 -0.19 4.21
CA PHE A 592 18.07 1.18 4.04
C PHE A 592 19.52 1.17 3.56
N ILE A 593 20.02 2.33 3.12
CA ILE A 593 21.40 2.46 2.67
C ILE A 593 22.30 2.67 3.88
N SER A 594 23.36 1.87 3.98
CA SER A 594 24.36 1.94 5.06
C SER A 594 25.56 2.77 4.63
N ASP A 595 25.83 3.88 5.33
CA ASP A 595 26.94 4.80 5.04
C ASP A 595 27.57 5.45 6.28
N SER A 596 27.06 5.19 7.48
CA SER A 596 27.54 5.77 8.73
C SER A 596 28.43 4.81 9.52
N LEU A 597 29.24 5.32 10.46
CA LEU A 597 30.07 4.49 11.34
C LEU A 597 29.21 3.47 12.12
N ASP A 598 28.08 3.92 12.64
CA ASP A 598 27.19 3.11 13.47
C ASP A 598 26.56 1.96 12.68
N ASP A 599 26.33 2.13 11.38
CA ASP A 599 25.88 1.04 10.50
C ASP A 599 26.89 -0.11 10.43
N PHE A 600 28.19 0.16 10.59
CA PHE A 600 29.25 -0.85 10.51
C PHE A 600 29.74 -1.31 11.88
N THR A 601 29.36 -0.64 12.98
CA THR A 601 29.73 -1.02 14.35
C THR A 601 28.58 -1.68 15.09
N ASP A 602 27.35 -1.18 14.96
CA ASP A 602 26.13 -1.73 15.55
C ASP A 602 24.86 -1.32 14.77
N PRO A 603 24.49 -2.04 13.69
CA PRO A 603 23.34 -1.70 12.86
C PRO A 603 21.99 -2.09 13.48
N ARG A 604 21.95 -2.62 14.72
CA ARG A 604 20.72 -3.19 15.29
C ARG A 604 19.59 -2.17 15.44
N TYR A 605 19.90 -0.88 15.56
CA TYR A 605 18.88 0.17 15.59
C TYR A 605 18.06 0.27 14.29
N ARG A 606 18.58 -0.28 13.19
CA ARG A 606 17.94 -0.33 11.86
C ARG A 606 17.08 -1.56 11.65
N ALA A 607 17.15 -2.53 12.56
CA ALA A 607 16.28 -3.70 12.55
C ALA A 607 14.90 -3.32 13.06
N VAL A 608 14.04 -2.82 12.17
CA VAL A 608 12.74 -2.21 12.52
C VAL A 608 11.62 -2.75 11.63
N SER A 609 10.41 -2.87 12.16
CA SER A 609 9.23 -3.40 11.47
C SER A 609 7.99 -2.55 11.76
N ILE A 610 6.91 -2.70 10.97
CA ILE A 610 5.66 -1.97 11.24
C ILE A 610 5.10 -2.32 12.64
N ALA A 611 5.30 -3.56 13.11
CA ALA A 611 4.93 -3.99 14.45
C ALA A 611 5.63 -3.18 15.56
N ASP A 612 6.76 -2.52 15.27
CA ASP A 612 7.45 -1.66 16.22
C ASP A 612 6.79 -0.28 16.36
N LEU A 613 6.15 0.20 15.29
CA LEU A 613 5.39 1.44 15.27
C LEU A 613 3.99 1.25 15.87
N PHE A 614 3.36 0.08 15.63
CA PHE A 614 2.03 -0.27 16.14
C PHE A 614 2.05 -1.56 17.00
N PRO A 615 2.72 -1.56 18.17
CA PRO A 615 2.98 -2.78 18.92
C PRO A 615 1.72 -3.45 19.48
N ASP A 616 0.80 -2.66 20.04
CA ASP A 616 -0.48 -3.18 20.50
C ASP A 616 -1.38 -3.60 19.34
N GLY A 617 -1.32 -2.87 18.21
CA GLY A 617 -2.10 -3.22 17.02
C GLY A 617 -1.67 -4.56 16.42
N TYR A 618 -0.36 -4.78 16.27
CA TYR A 618 0.15 -6.08 15.81
C TYR A 618 -0.18 -7.21 16.78
N ARG A 619 -0.03 -6.99 18.09
CA ARG A 619 -0.38 -7.98 19.13
C ARG A 619 -1.86 -8.39 19.03
N ARG A 620 -2.77 -7.42 18.97
CA ARG A 620 -4.22 -7.66 18.87
C ARG A 620 -4.57 -8.36 17.57
N TRP A 621 -3.98 -7.95 16.46
CA TRP A 621 -4.19 -8.59 15.16
C TRP A 621 -3.71 -10.05 15.19
N LEU A 622 -2.49 -10.31 15.64
CA LEU A 622 -1.92 -11.66 15.67
C LEU A 622 -2.72 -12.58 16.61
N SER A 623 -2.96 -12.15 17.85
CA SER A 623 -3.61 -13.00 18.86
C SER A 623 -5.03 -13.41 18.46
N ASN A 624 -5.80 -12.50 17.85
CA ASN A 624 -7.17 -12.80 17.42
C ASN A 624 -7.22 -13.63 16.12
N ASN A 625 -6.27 -13.44 15.20
CA ASN A 625 -6.19 -14.29 13.99
C ASN A 625 -5.70 -15.73 14.28
N LEU A 626 -5.09 -15.96 15.45
CA LEU A 626 -4.76 -17.29 15.98
C LEU A 626 -5.93 -17.99 16.71
N THR A 627 -7.13 -17.41 16.65
CA THR A 627 -8.37 -18.04 17.14
C THR A 627 -9.36 -18.21 16.00
N ASP A 628 -10.40 -19.02 16.20
CA ASP A 628 -11.52 -19.11 15.24
C ASP A 628 -12.69 -18.16 15.63
N ASP A 629 -12.40 -17.06 16.33
CA ASP A 629 -13.37 -16.02 16.67
C ASP A 629 -13.69 -15.12 15.47
N ARG A 630 -14.50 -15.65 14.54
CA ARG A 630 -14.88 -15.00 13.27
C ARG A 630 -15.52 -13.63 13.43
N GLN A 631 -16.21 -13.37 14.55
CA GLN A 631 -16.83 -12.07 14.81
C GLN A 631 -15.81 -10.95 15.06
N ILE A 632 -14.66 -11.28 15.67
CA ILE A 632 -13.59 -10.31 15.93
C ILE A 632 -12.72 -10.12 14.69
N LYS A 633 -12.32 -11.22 14.04
CA LYS A 633 -11.32 -11.20 12.97
C LYS A 633 -11.89 -11.00 11.55
N GLY A 634 -13.21 -11.03 11.36
CA GLY A 634 -13.83 -10.93 10.05
C GLY A 634 -13.87 -9.50 9.49
N ALA A 635 -13.83 -9.41 8.15
CA ALA A 635 -14.27 -8.21 7.45
C ALA A 635 -15.76 -7.94 7.75
N ARG A 636 -16.24 -6.73 7.53
CA ARG A 636 -17.58 -6.30 7.94
C ARG A 636 -18.35 -5.66 6.81
N MET A 637 -19.66 -5.86 6.81
CA MET A 637 -20.58 -5.17 5.91
C MET A 637 -21.71 -4.49 6.67
N VAL A 638 -22.33 -3.50 6.03
CA VAL A 638 -23.52 -2.83 6.55
C VAL A 638 -24.69 -3.81 6.63
N GLY A 639 -25.38 -3.83 7.76
CA GLY A 639 -26.58 -4.62 7.97
C GLY A 639 -27.81 -3.74 8.22
N LEU A 640 -28.98 -4.23 7.83
CA LEU A 640 -30.26 -3.67 8.29
C LEU A 640 -30.46 -3.93 9.79
N ASN A 641 -29.81 -4.99 10.30
CA ASN A 641 -29.69 -5.37 11.70
C ASN A 641 -28.47 -6.31 11.82
N ALA A 642 -28.19 -6.84 13.02
CA ALA A 642 -27.02 -7.70 13.29
C ALA A 642 -27.01 -9.07 12.56
N ILE A 643 -28.06 -9.45 11.83
CA ILE A 643 -28.17 -10.74 11.13
C ILE A 643 -28.61 -10.64 9.66
N SER A 644 -29.08 -9.47 9.22
CA SER A 644 -29.64 -9.25 7.88
C SER A 644 -28.78 -8.25 7.09
N PRO A 645 -28.07 -8.68 6.03
CA PRO A 645 -27.18 -7.80 5.27
C PRO A 645 -27.95 -6.75 4.48
N ASP A 646 -27.34 -5.56 4.31
CA ASP A 646 -27.87 -4.50 3.45
C ASP A 646 -27.40 -4.68 2.00
N VAL A 647 -28.31 -5.15 1.14
CA VAL A 647 -28.02 -5.60 -0.23
C VAL A 647 -28.98 -5.01 -1.26
N ARG A 648 -28.51 -4.95 -2.50
CA ARG A 648 -29.30 -4.61 -3.69
C ARG A 648 -30.20 -5.77 -4.11
N ALA A 649 -31.05 -5.54 -5.11
CA ALA A 649 -31.92 -6.57 -5.69
C ALA A 649 -31.15 -7.75 -6.33
N ASP A 650 -29.89 -7.54 -6.73
CA ASP A 650 -28.97 -8.55 -7.25
C ASP A 650 -28.14 -9.24 -6.16
N LEU A 651 -28.49 -9.03 -4.88
CA LEU A 651 -27.82 -9.56 -3.68
C LEU A 651 -26.39 -9.05 -3.44
N PHE A 652 -25.85 -8.16 -4.27
CA PHE A 652 -24.58 -7.52 -3.96
C PHE A 652 -24.76 -6.45 -2.85
N PRO A 653 -23.75 -6.23 -2.00
CA PRO A 653 -23.79 -5.19 -0.97
C PRO A 653 -24.13 -3.79 -1.52
N ASN A 654 -24.92 -3.01 -0.77
CA ASN A 654 -25.16 -1.59 -1.08
C ASN A 654 -23.94 -0.70 -0.81
N TYR A 655 -23.03 -1.17 0.06
CA TYR A 655 -21.81 -0.48 0.46
C TYR A 655 -20.62 -1.43 0.35
N PRO A 656 -19.40 -0.93 0.09
CA PRO A 656 -18.23 -1.80 0.03
C PRO A 656 -17.95 -2.52 1.34
N LEU A 657 -17.23 -3.64 1.27
CA LEU A 657 -16.77 -4.33 2.47
C LEU A 657 -15.77 -3.47 3.23
N ARG A 658 -15.78 -3.61 4.56
CA ARG A 658 -14.92 -2.89 5.48
C ARG A 658 -14.16 -3.85 6.39
N PHE A 659 -13.26 -3.30 7.18
CA PHE A 659 -12.30 -4.08 7.95
C PHE A 659 -12.15 -3.53 9.36
N THR A 660 -11.66 -4.39 10.25
CA THR A 660 -11.21 -4.00 11.57
C THR A 660 -9.84 -3.35 11.45
N SER A 661 -9.72 -2.11 11.91
CA SER A 661 -8.45 -1.43 12.15
C SER A 661 -7.95 -1.77 13.56
N TRP A 662 -6.64 -1.99 13.68
CA TRP A 662 -6.01 -2.44 14.93
C TRP A 662 -5.04 -1.41 15.51
N THR A 663 -4.72 -0.34 14.78
CA THR A 663 -3.63 0.60 15.08
C THR A 663 -3.97 1.62 16.17
N GLY A 664 -5.25 1.93 16.36
CA GLY A 664 -5.71 2.89 17.37
C GLY A 664 -5.65 2.36 18.81
N ASP A 665 -5.96 3.26 19.77
CA ASP A 665 -6.01 2.92 21.20
C ASP A 665 -6.94 1.74 21.50
N GLN A 666 -8.02 1.63 20.73
CA GLN A 666 -8.94 0.49 20.71
C GLN A 666 -9.18 0.04 19.26
N PRO A 667 -9.39 -1.27 19.00
CA PRO A 667 -9.83 -1.73 17.70
C PRO A 667 -11.15 -1.08 17.29
N SER A 668 -11.28 -0.72 16.02
CA SER A 668 -12.47 -0.09 15.48
C SER A 668 -12.82 -0.67 14.11
N VAL A 669 -14.10 -0.60 13.74
CA VAL A 669 -14.51 -0.96 12.38
C VAL A 669 -14.39 0.28 11.50
N CYS A 670 -13.57 0.16 10.46
CA CYS A 670 -13.27 1.26 9.57
C CYS A 670 -14.23 1.30 8.38
N PHE A 671 -15.15 2.27 8.38
CA PHE A 671 -15.95 2.65 7.20
C PHE A 671 -15.55 4.05 6.73
N PRO A 672 -14.48 4.20 5.92
CA PRO A 672 -14.12 5.51 5.37
C PRO A 672 -15.32 6.20 4.72
N ASN A 673 -15.34 7.53 4.86
CA ASN A 673 -16.22 8.42 4.11
C ASN A 673 -15.99 8.25 2.60
N SER A 674 -16.96 8.66 1.77
CA SER A 674 -16.78 8.60 0.32
C SER A 674 -15.65 9.52 -0.13
N GLY A 675 -14.86 9.13 -1.12
CA GLY A 675 -13.73 9.89 -1.65
C GLY A 675 -12.43 9.80 -0.83
N THR A 676 -12.38 8.97 0.22
CA THR A 676 -11.17 8.77 1.04
C THR A 676 -10.97 7.31 1.43
N SER A 677 -9.72 6.89 1.63
CA SER A 677 -9.38 5.56 2.15
C SER A 677 -8.97 5.56 3.62
N ILE A 678 -8.96 6.75 4.26
CA ILE A 678 -8.59 6.88 5.66
C ILE A 678 -9.77 6.55 6.57
N CYS A 679 -9.50 5.75 7.61
CA CYS A 679 -10.46 5.40 8.64
C CYS A 679 -10.81 6.59 9.54
N SER A 680 -9.79 7.20 10.14
CA SER A 680 -9.93 8.38 10.98
C SER A 680 -8.71 9.28 10.82
N THR A 681 -8.92 10.59 10.75
CA THR A 681 -7.85 11.61 10.64
C THR A 681 -8.18 12.81 11.51
N TYR A 682 -7.25 13.73 11.72
CA TYR A 682 -7.49 14.97 12.45
C TYR A 682 -7.67 16.16 11.50
N ASP A 683 -8.77 16.88 11.62
CA ASP A 683 -9.02 18.13 10.87
C ASP A 683 -7.96 19.20 11.19
N SER A 684 -8.01 20.32 10.48
CA SER A 684 -7.07 21.44 10.70
C SER A 684 -7.14 22.06 12.10
N ASN A 685 -8.18 21.75 12.88
CA ASN A 685 -8.39 22.20 14.26
C ASN A 685 -7.97 21.13 15.30
N GLY A 686 -7.46 19.98 14.85
CA GLY A 686 -7.10 18.84 15.70
C GLY A 686 -8.29 18.03 16.20
N GLN A 687 -9.48 18.18 15.60
CA GLN A 687 -10.64 17.34 15.88
C GLN A 687 -10.59 16.06 15.05
N LEU A 688 -10.96 14.93 15.65
CA LEU A 688 -11.02 13.65 14.95
C LEU A 688 -12.18 13.66 13.95
N ILE A 689 -11.88 13.46 12.68
CA ILE A 689 -12.82 13.13 11.62
C ILE A 689 -12.97 11.62 11.64
N ASP A 690 -14.13 11.17 12.08
CA ASP A 690 -14.45 9.76 12.25
C ASP A 690 -15.06 9.14 10.98
N PRO A 691 -14.94 7.82 10.82
CA PRO A 691 -15.54 7.10 9.70
C PRO A 691 -17.08 7.18 9.76
N LEU A 692 -17.74 6.83 8.66
CA LEU A 692 -19.17 6.54 8.67
C LEU A 692 -19.43 5.46 9.73
N LEU A 693 -20.42 5.66 10.61
CA LEU A 693 -20.81 4.63 11.58
C LEU A 693 -22.18 4.07 11.21
N PRO A 694 -22.24 2.92 10.51
CA PRO A 694 -23.51 2.28 10.23
C PRO A 694 -24.22 1.88 11.54
N ALA A 695 -25.55 1.94 11.55
CA ALA A 695 -26.35 1.59 12.73
C ALA A 695 -26.20 0.12 13.15
N ALA A 696 -25.87 -0.77 12.20
CA ALA A 696 -25.53 -2.17 12.46
C ALA A 696 -24.53 -2.65 11.41
N THR A 697 -23.61 -3.52 11.82
CA THR A 697 -22.69 -4.21 10.91
C THR A 697 -22.72 -5.72 11.17
N ILE A 698 -22.32 -6.49 10.17
CA ILE A 698 -22.28 -7.96 10.22
C ILE A 698 -20.88 -8.40 9.82
N ALA A 699 -20.27 -9.26 10.64
CA ALA A 699 -18.98 -9.87 10.33
C ALA A 699 -19.13 -10.93 9.23
N ILE A 700 -18.12 -11.01 8.37
CA ILE A 700 -17.99 -11.99 7.29
C ILE A 700 -16.80 -12.87 7.62
N ASP A 701 -16.98 -14.18 7.49
CA ASP A 701 -15.94 -15.16 7.73
C ASP A 701 -14.73 -14.90 6.82
N PRO A 702 -13.54 -14.58 7.36
CA PRO A 702 -12.37 -14.35 6.56
C PRO A 702 -11.70 -15.65 6.09
N GLN A 703 -12.24 -16.83 6.45
CA GLN A 703 -11.71 -18.16 6.10
C GLN A 703 -10.26 -18.34 6.51
N ILE A 704 -9.97 -17.92 7.75
CA ILE A 704 -8.66 -18.09 8.38
C ILE A 704 -8.75 -19.33 9.26
N GLY A 705 -8.05 -20.38 8.86
CA GLY A 705 -7.94 -21.62 9.64
C GLY A 705 -6.48 -22.03 9.84
N TRP A 706 -6.31 -23.32 10.16
CA TRP A 706 -5.02 -23.96 10.45
C TRP A 706 -3.92 -23.60 9.44
N GLU A 707 -4.25 -23.62 8.15
CA GLU A 707 -3.30 -23.35 7.08
C GLU A 707 -2.69 -21.95 7.17
N GLN A 708 -3.45 -20.92 7.54
CA GLN A 708 -2.92 -19.57 7.74
C GLN A 708 -2.29 -19.42 9.13
N GLN A 709 -2.88 -20.01 10.17
CA GLN A 709 -2.44 -19.87 11.57
C GLN A 709 -1.00 -20.36 11.77
N LYS A 710 -0.59 -21.46 11.13
CA LYS A 710 0.79 -21.94 11.19
C LYS A 710 1.79 -20.96 10.55
N PHE A 711 1.42 -20.28 9.46
CA PHE A 711 2.26 -19.23 8.86
C PHE A 711 2.30 -17.97 9.73
N LEU A 712 1.19 -17.56 10.36
CA LEU A 712 1.18 -16.47 11.33
C LEU A 712 2.22 -16.71 12.44
N ILE A 713 2.23 -17.92 13.01
CA ILE A 713 3.20 -18.31 14.05
C ILE A 713 4.62 -18.31 13.48
N ALA A 714 4.86 -19.06 12.40
CA ALA A 714 6.20 -19.26 11.87
C ALA A 714 6.84 -17.96 11.40
N TRP A 715 6.11 -17.11 10.69
CA TRP A 715 6.65 -15.85 10.19
C TRP A 715 6.92 -14.84 11.30
N THR A 716 6.09 -14.81 12.34
CA THR A 716 6.38 -14.00 13.53
C THR A 716 7.71 -14.40 14.14
N LEU A 717 7.95 -15.71 14.30
CA LEU A 717 9.20 -16.23 14.88
C LEU A 717 10.41 -16.04 13.96
N VAL A 718 10.24 -16.06 12.63
CA VAL A 718 11.35 -15.88 11.69
C VAL A 718 11.78 -14.41 11.59
N TYR A 719 10.84 -13.47 11.57
CA TYR A 719 11.11 -12.09 11.15
C TYR A 719 11.13 -11.06 12.28
N LEU A 720 10.33 -11.28 13.32
CA LEU A 720 10.23 -10.31 14.41
C LEU A 720 11.49 -10.27 15.31
N PRO A 721 12.11 -11.40 15.70
CA PRO A 721 13.19 -11.39 16.72
C PRO A 721 14.46 -10.64 16.33
N GLU A 722 14.66 -10.34 15.04
CA GLU A 722 15.79 -9.55 14.56
C GLU A 722 15.79 -8.12 15.14
N ASN A 723 14.64 -7.57 15.52
CA ASN A 723 14.53 -6.29 16.24
C ASN A 723 14.85 -6.37 17.76
N GLN A 724 15.20 -7.55 18.28
CA GLN A 724 15.53 -7.83 19.69
C GLN A 724 14.44 -7.52 20.72
N LYS A 725 13.17 -7.44 20.32
CA LYS A 725 12.05 -7.22 21.24
C LYS A 725 11.43 -8.55 21.70
N GLU A 726 11.84 -8.99 22.89
CA GLU A 726 11.45 -10.30 23.45
C GLU A 726 10.00 -10.35 23.99
N VAL A 727 9.33 -9.20 24.15
CA VAL A 727 7.99 -9.13 24.77
C VAL A 727 6.95 -9.98 24.03
N TRP A 728 6.97 -10.01 22.69
CA TRP A 728 6.05 -10.84 21.93
C TRP A 728 6.38 -12.33 22.05
N LEU A 729 7.66 -12.70 22.10
CA LEU A 729 8.08 -14.09 22.34
C LEU A 729 7.58 -14.57 23.70
N ASP A 730 7.73 -13.75 24.74
CA ASP A 730 7.19 -14.01 26.07
C ASP A 730 5.67 -14.22 26.04
N MET A 731 4.95 -13.38 25.29
CA MET A 731 3.50 -13.49 25.13
C MET A 731 3.06 -14.72 24.31
N MET A 732 3.93 -15.29 23.47
CA MET A 732 3.64 -16.47 22.64
C MET A 732 3.89 -17.80 23.35
N ASN A 733 4.66 -17.84 24.45
CA ASN A 733 4.99 -19.11 25.11
C ASN A 733 3.74 -19.88 25.61
N ILE A 734 3.67 -21.16 25.27
CA ILE A 734 2.71 -22.15 25.80
C ILE A 734 3.49 -23.38 26.28
N TRP A 735 3.21 -23.84 27.50
CA TRP A 735 3.78 -25.06 28.09
C TRP A 735 2.76 -26.19 28.07
N ASN A 736 3.19 -27.43 27.83
CA ASN A 736 2.39 -28.62 28.12
C ASN A 736 2.96 -29.27 29.40
N VAL A 737 2.29 -29.17 30.54
CA VAL A 737 2.79 -29.65 31.86
C VAL A 737 2.99 -31.17 31.91
N GLY A 738 2.42 -31.93 30.97
CA GLY A 738 2.68 -33.36 30.81
C GLY A 738 4.08 -33.67 30.24
N GLU A 739 4.67 -32.75 29.47
CA GLU A 739 5.98 -32.90 28.83
C GLU A 739 7.02 -31.91 29.37
N ASP A 740 6.59 -30.68 29.62
CA ASP A 740 7.37 -29.56 30.12
C ASP A 740 7.34 -29.47 31.64
N SER A 741 8.26 -28.69 32.24
CA SER A 741 8.09 -28.32 33.64
C SER A 741 7.03 -27.25 33.79
N ASP A 742 6.20 -27.35 34.83
CA ASP A 742 5.30 -26.25 35.22
C ASP A 742 6.14 -24.97 35.38
N PRO A 743 5.82 -23.90 34.64
CA PRO A 743 6.59 -22.67 34.66
C PRO A 743 6.41 -21.86 35.96
N GLY A 744 5.47 -22.22 36.84
CA GLY A 744 5.38 -21.73 38.21
C GLY A 744 4.87 -20.29 38.39
N PHE A 745 4.54 -19.57 37.32
CA PHE A 745 3.94 -18.24 37.43
C PHE A 745 2.47 -18.30 37.89
N THR A 746 2.02 -17.30 38.64
CA THR A 746 0.66 -17.25 39.21
C THR A 746 -0.36 -16.63 38.26
N ASN A 747 0.05 -15.67 37.43
CA ASN A 747 -0.76 -15.05 36.39
C ASN A 747 -0.81 -15.97 35.16
N ARG A 748 -1.69 -16.99 35.19
CA ARG A 748 -1.80 -18.01 34.16
C ARG A 748 -3.23 -18.28 33.72
N ILE A 749 -3.37 -18.84 32.53
CA ILE A 749 -4.56 -19.56 32.07
C ILE A 749 -4.13 -20.98 31.72
N GLU A 750 -4.99 -21.94 32.05
CA GLU A 750 -4.75 -23.36 31.78
C GLU A 750 -5.80 -23.92 30.82
N LEU A 751 -5.48 -24.97 30.08
CA LEU A 751 -6.41 -25.70 29.23
C LEU A 751 -6.22 -27.19 29.51
N HIS A 752 -7.25 -27.82 30.07
CA HIS A 752 -7.24 -29.21 30.50
C HIS A 752 -7.88 -30.08 29.43
N ILE A 753 -7.10 -30.64 28.53
CA ILE A 753 -7.64 -31.47 27.46
C ILE A 753 -8.20 -32.77 28.05
N PRO A 754 -9.36 -33.25 27.57
CA PRO A 754 -9.96 -34.50 28.04
C PRO A 754 -9.08 -35.78 27.91
N ASN A 755 -7.97 -35.71 27.17
CA ASN A 755 -7.00 -36.80 27.01
C ASN A 755 -5.92 -36.81 28.13
N GLY A 756 -5.89 -35.80 29.00
CA GLY A 756 -4.96 -35.68 30.12
C GLY A 756 -3.86 -34.61 29.97
N ASP A 757 -3.68 -34.01 28.79
CA ASP A 757 -2.72 -32.92 28.59
C ASP A 757 -3.20 -31.61 29.22
N VAL A 758 -2.27 -30.87 29.83
CA VAL A 758 -2.57 -29.55 30.42
C VAL A 758 -1.66 -28.50 29.80
N TYR A 759 -2.25 -27.61 29.01
CA TYR A 759 -1.55 -26.48 28.44
C TYR A 759 -1.63 -25.27 29.36
N VAL A 760 -0.53 -24.53 29.49
CA VAL A 760 -0.44 -23.35 30.36
C VAL A 760 0.15 -22.19 29.57
N ALA A 761 -0.41 -20.99 29.75
CA ALA A 761 0.13 -19.75 29.18
C ALA A 761 0.06 -18.61 30.21
N ARG A 762 0.99 -17.66 30.13
CA ARG A 762 1.03 -16.49 31.01
C ARG A 762 0.00 -15.45 30.59
N THR A 763 -0.72 -14.88 31.56
CA THR A 763 -1.70 -13.82 31.33
C THR A 763 -1.07 -12.44 31.54
N TYR A 764 -1.52 -11.47 30.74
CA TYR A 764 -1.00 -10.08 30.72
C TYR A 764 -2.14 -9.07 30.97
N GLY A 765 -3.17 -9.51 31.69
CA GLY A 765 -4.45 -8.80 31.80
C GLY A 765 -5.34 -9.02 30.58
N THR A 766 -6.52 -8.43 30.65
CA THR A 766 -7.54 -8.49 29.61
C THR A 766 -7.77 -7.12 29.00
N GLU A 767 -8.30 -7.09 27.79
CA GLU A 767 -8.81 -5.88 27.14
C GLU A 767 -10.21 -6.13 26.57
N GLU A 768 -10.96 -5.07 26.31
CA GLU A 768 -12.30 -5.16 25.74
C GLU A 768 -12.23 -4.78 24.25
N ILE A 769 -12.73 -5.65 23.38
CA ILE A 769 -12.88 -5.38 21.95
C ILE A 769 -14.38 -5.22 21.68
N CYS A 770 -14.79 -4.00 21.33
CA CYS A 770 -16.19 -3.64 21.13
C CYS A 770 -16.49 -3.34 19.65
N PHE A 771 -17.36 -4.15 19.07
CA PHE A 771 -18.04 -3.84 17.81
C PHE A 771 -19.54 -3.75 18.10
N GLU A 772 -20.38 -4.68 17.60
CA GLU A 772 -21.79 -4.78 18.01
C GLU A 772 -21.93 -5.29 19.45
N THR A 773 -21.00 -6.14 19.85
CA THR A 773 -20.90 -6.71 21.20
C THR A 773 -19.49 -6.56 21.70
N CYS A 774 -19.35 -6.22 22.97
CA CYS A 774 -18.06 -6.14 23.63
C CYS A 774 -17.63 -7.53 24.08
N LYS A 775 -16.41 -7.93 23.69
CA LYS A 775 -15.76 -9.16 24.14
C LYS A 775 -14.54 -8.81 24.96
N THR A 776 -14.50 -9.28 26.21
CA THR A 776 -13.28 -9.25 27.02
C THR A 776 -12.38 -10.40 26.57
N VAL A 777 -11.14 -10.07 26.20
CA VAL A 777 -10.16 -11.03 25.67
C VAL A 777 -8.82 -10.91 26.38
N GLN A 778 -8.05 -12.00 26.41
CA GLN A 778 -6.68 -11.99 26.96
C GLN A 778 -5.74 -11.13 26.11
N ARG A 779 -4.87 -10.35 26.76
CA ARG A 779 -3.83 -9.56 26.06
C ARG A 779 -2.66 -10.42 25.58
N GLY A 780 -2.33 -11.49 26.29
CA GLY A 780 -1.23 -12.39 25.92
C GLY A 780 -1.60 -13.25 24.71
N ILE A 781 -0.69 -13.43 23.76
CA ILE A 781 -0.95 -14.17 22.50
C ILE A 781 -1.27 -15.64 22.78
N GLY A 782 -0.43 -16.34 23.53
CA GLY A 782 -0.67 -17.72 23.96
C GLY A 782 -1.86 -17.84 24.91
N ALA A 783 -2.06 -16.86 25.80
CA ALA A 783 -3.23 -16.83 26.67
C ALA A 783 -4.54 -16.68 25.88
N ARG A 784 -4.55 -15.91 24.78
CA ARG A 784 -5.71 -15.74 23.90
C ARG A 784 -6.07 -17.03 23.14
N ILE A 785 -5.06 -17.78 22.69
CA ILE A 785 -5.26 -19.11 22.08
C ILE A 785 -5.89 -20.07 23.08
N LEU A 786 -5.36 -20.15 24.31
CA LEU A 786 -5.91 -21.02 25.35
C LEU A 786 -7.29 -20.56 25.84
N GLU A 787 -7.55 -19.24 25.85
CA GLU A 787 -8.88 -18.70 26.15
C GLU A 787 -9.93 -19.18 25.14
N TYR A 788 -9.63 -19.11 23.84
CA TYR A 788 -10.55 -19.61 22.81
C TYR A 788 -10.76 -21.13 22.90
N ALA A 789 -9.68 -21.89 23.09
CA ALA A 789 -9.79 -23.34 23.31
C ALA A 789 -10.63 -23.70 24.55
N ASN A 790 -10.53 -22.93 25.63
CA ASN A 790 -11.38 -23.09 26.80
C ASN A 790 -12.86 -22.82 26.52
N GLN A 791 -13.18 -21.87 25.62
CA GLN A 791 -14.56 -21.65 25.19
C GLN A 791 -15.12 -22.86 24.43
N LEU A 792 -14.34 -23.46 23.53
CA LEU A 792 -14.72 -24.68 22.82
C LEU A 792 -14.90 -25.86 23.79
N LEU A 793 -13.99 -26.02 24.75
CA LEU A 793 -14.08 -27.04 25.80
C LEU A 793 -15.37 -26.86 26.63
N ALA A 794 -15.65 -25.64 27.05
CA ALA A 794 -16.83 -25.33 27.86
C ALA A 794 -18.15 -25.66 27.14
N GLN A 795 -18.16 -25.53 25.82
CA GLN A 795 -19.30 -25.88 24.96
C GLN A 795 -19.36 -27.40 24.68
N GLY A 796 -18.21 -28.03 24.43
CA GLY A 796 -18.09 -29.41 23.97
C GLY A 796 -18.22 -30.47 25.06
N TYR A 797 -17.82 -30.15 26.30
CA TYR A 797 -17.75 -31.11 27.41
C TYR A 797 -18.40 -30.57 28.68
N ALA A 798 -18.96 -31.46 29.51
CA ALA A 798 -19.37 -31.11 30.85
C ALA A 798 -18.13 -30.83 31.70
N ASN A 799 -18.10 -29.69 32.38
CA ASN A 799 -16.89 -29.12 32.97
C ASN A 799 -17.18 -28.42 34.30
N THR A 800 -16.12 -28.09 35.05
CA THR A 800 -16.16 -27.22 36.23
C THR A 800 -15.31 -25.97 35.96
N PRO A 801 -15.85 -24.74 36.12
CA PRO A 801 -15.08 -23.53 35.94
C PRO A 801 -14.11 -23.30 37.10
N VAL A 802 -12.89 -22.90 36.77
CA VAL A 802 -11.89 -22.40 37.72
C VAL A 802 -11.64 -20.93 37.41
N VAL A 803 -11.94 -20.07 38.39
CA VAL A 803 -11.85 -18.61 38.25
C VAL A 803 -10.69 -18.09 39.09
N THR A 804 -9.77 -17.40 38.44
CA THR A 804 -8.64 -16.72 39.08
C THR A 804 -8.64 -15.23 38.72
N PRO A 805 -7.88 -14.39 39.45
CA PRO A 805 -7.74 -12.99 39.08
C PRO A 805 -7.15 -12.84 37.66
N GLY A 806 -8.00 -12.46 36.71
CA GLY A 806 -7.62 -12.20 35.32
C GLY A 806 -7.72 -13.38 34.34
N ALA A 807 -8.18 -14.56 34.76
CA ALA A 807 -8.42 -15.69 33.86
C ALA A 807 -9.46 -16.68 34.40
N THR A 808 -10.19 -17.31 33.47
CA THR A 808 -11.10 -18.41 33.73
C THR A 808 -10.76 -19.57 32.79
N TRP A 809 -10.68 -20.77 33.33
CA TRP A 809 -10.56 -22.00 32.55
C TRP A 809 -11.52 -23.07 33.06
N TYR A 810 -11.56 -24.20 32.37
CA TYR A 810 -12.54 -25.25 32.61
C TYR A 810 -11.88 -26.62 32.71
N GLU A 811 -12.25 -27.38 33.75
CA GLU A 811 -11.77 -28.75 33.97
C GLU A 811 -12.85 -29.76 33.52
N PRO A 812 -12.57 -30.67 32.57
CA PRO A 812 -13.53 -31.67 32.11
C PRO A 812 -13.97 -32.61 33.23
N THR A 813 -15.25 -33.01 33.19
CA THR A 813 -15.82 -34.02 34.09
C THR A 813 -15.88 -35.38 33.40
N TYR A 814 -15.64 -36.44 34.17
CA TYR A 814 -15.54 -37.80 33.67
C TYR A 814 -16.65 -38.68 34.24
N SER A 815 -17.20 -39.57 33.42
CA SER A 815 -18.14 -40.61 33.82
C SER A 815 -17.63 -41.95 33.29
N ASN A 816 -17.48 -42.94 34.18
CA ASN A 816 -16.90 -44.25 33.86
C ASN A 816 -15.51 -44.18 33.16
N GLY A 817 -14.70 -43.16 33.46
CA GLY A 817 -13.36 -42.98 32.90
C GLY A 817 -13.32 -42.35 31.51
N ALA A 818 -14.46 -41.95 30.95
CA ALA A 818 -14.54 -41.20 29.70
C ALA A 818 -15.05 -39.76 29.96
N PRO A 819 -14.59 -38.76 29.18
CA PRO A 819 -15.08 -37.41 29.30
C PRO A 819 -16.54 -37.32 28.86
N VAL A 820 -17.35 -36.54 29.58
CA VAL A 820 -18.77 -36.36 29.27
C VAL A 820 -18.93 -35.31 28.19
N VAL A 821 -19.22 -35.73 26.96
CA VAL A 821 -19.45 -34.82 25.81
C VAL A 821 -20.86 -34.22 25.91
N THR A 822 -20.95 -32.89 25.89
CA THR A 822 -22.21 -32.12 25.86
C THR A 822 -22.57 -31.65 24.45
N ASN A 823 -21.58 -31.38 23.61
CA ASN A 823 -21.76 -31.01 22.20
C ASN A 823 -20.63 -31.63 21.36
N ALA A 824 -20.97 -32.60 20.51
CA ALA A 824 -19.99 -33.32 19.69
C ALA A 824 -19.27 -32.41 18.69
N GLY A 825 -19.95 -31.43 18.09
CA GLY A 825 -19.34 -30.52 17.13
C GLY A 825 -18.31 -29.58 17.77
N ALA A 826 -18.62 -29.02 18.94
CA ALA A 826 -17.65 -28.20 19.69
C ALA A 826 -16.48 -29.05 20.23
N ALA A 827 -16.73 -30.32 20.58
CA ALA A 827 -15.69 -31.26 21.00
C ALA A 827 -14.73 -31.63 19.86
N GLU A 828 -15.25 -31.83 18.65
CA GLU A 828 -14.46 -32.06 17.43
C GLU A 828 -13.67 -30.82 17.03
N HIS A 829 -14.30 -29.64 17.04
CA HIS A 829 -13.63 -28.36 16.77
C HIS A 829 -12.50 -28.08 17.77
N LEU A 830 -12.70 -28.37 19.06
CA LEU A 830 -11.59 -28.31 20.03
C LEU A 830 -10.44 -29.23 19.62
N ALA A 831 -10.73 -30.49 19.28
CA ALA A 831 -9.71 -31.48 18.92
C ALA A 831 -8.85 -31.02 17.73
N ASP A 832 -9.47 -30.42 16.72
CA ASP A 832 -8.76 -29.84 15.57
C ASP A 832 -7.97 -28.59 15.98
N PHE A 833 -8.56 -27.70 16.78
CA PHE A 833 -7.94 -26.44 17.20
C PHE A 833 -6.69 -26.65 18.07
N ILE A 834 -6.54 -27.79 18.78
CA ILE A 834 -5.33 -28.13 19.56
C ILE A 834 -4.06 -28.20 18.70
N SER A 835 -4.18 -28.35 17.38
CA SER A 835 -3.05 -28.20 16.45
C SER A 835 -2.33 -26.84 16.58
N VAL A 836 -3.06 -25.75 16.85
CA VAL A 836 -2.52 -24.39 16.97
C VAL A 836 -1.55 -24.21 18.15
N PRO A 837 -1.95 -24.46 19.43
CA PRO A 837 -1.03 -24.35 20.55
C PRO A 837 0.13 -25.35 20.47
N ASN A 838 -0.10 -26.55 19.91
CA ASN A 838 0.97 -27.53 19.68
C ASN A 838 2.01 -27.03 18.69
N PHE A 839 1.57 -26.48 17.57
CA PHE A 839 2.48 -25.93 16.57
C PHE A 839 3.24 -24.73 17.09
N MET A 840 2.58 -23.82 17.83
CA MET A 840 3.28 -22.68 18.44
C MET A 840 4.40 -23.15 19.36
N ARG A 841 4.12 -24.14 20.22
CA ARG A 841 5.14 -24.75 21.09
C ARG A 841 6.28 -25.40 20.30
N HIS A 842 5.96 -26.22 19.29
CA HIS A 842 6.98 -26.88 18.46
C HIS A 842 7.80 -25.89 17.61
N ALA A 843 7.18 -24.86 17.07
CA ALA A 843 7.85 -23.83 16.29
C ALA A 843 8.80 -23.01 17.17
N MET A 844 8.37 -22.58 18.36
CA MET A 844 9.25 -21.90 19.31
C MET A 844 10.47 -22.75 19.68
N ARG A 845 10.30 -24.07 19.83
CA ARG A 845 11.41 -25.01 20.00
C ARG A 845 12.33 -25.04 18.77
N ASP A 846 11.76 -25.31 17.59
CA ASP A 846 12.51 -25.51 16.34
C ASP A 846 13.30 -24.26 15.92
N PHE A 847 12.79 -23.07 16.25
CA PHE A 847 13.47 -21.79 16.03
C PHE A 847 14.36 -21.34 17.22
N HIS A 848 14.52 -22.17 18.25
CA HIS A 848 15.33 -21.89 19.45
C HIS A 848 14.89 -20.63 20.25
N MET A 849 13.58 -20.38 20.29
CA MET A 849 12.94 -19.24 20.99
C MET A 849 12.06 -19.67 22.18
N ALA A 850 12.04 -20.98 22.46
CA ALA A 850 11.35 -21.59 23.58
C ALA A 850 11.93 -21.16 24.94
N SER A 851 11.07 -21.02 25.95
CA SER A 851 11.49 -20.77 27.32
C SER A 851 12.34 -21.92 27.87
N PRO A 852 13.40 -21.66 28.67
CA PRO A 852 14.23 -22.71 29.26
C PRO A 852 13.48 -23.73 30.15
N SER A 853 12.28 -23.40 30.62
CA SER A 853 11.44 -24.28 31.44
C SER A 853 10.62 -25.30 30.63
N GLN A 854 10.49 -25.12 29.32
CA GLN A 854 9.89 -26.11 28.44
C GLN A 854 10.89 -27.28 28.28
N LYS A 855 10.58 -28.45 28.86
CA LYS A 855 11.51 -29.59 28.97
C LYS A 855 11.15 -30.64 27.91
N GLY A 856 12.18 -31.19 27.28
CA GLY A 856 12.10 -31.81 25.94
C GLY A 856 12.82 -30.99 24.86
N ILE A 857 13.51 -29.92 25.28
CA ILE A 857 14.14 -28.88 24.47
C ILE A 857 15.66 -28.83 24.72
N TYR A 858 16.31 -30.00 24.74
CA TYR A 858 17.76 -30.16 24.57
C TYR A 858 18.04 -31.39 23.72
#